data_AF-C9RRL8-F1
#
_entry.id   AF-C9RRL8-F1
#
_cell.length_a   1.000
_cell.length_b   1.000
_cell.length_c   1.000
_cell.angle_alpha   90.00
_cell.angle_beta   90.00
_cell.angle_gamma   90.00
#
_symmetry.space_group_name_H-M   'P 1'
#
loop_
_entity.id
_entity.type
_entity.pdbx_description
1 polymer ?
#
loop_
_entity_poly.entity_id
_entity_poly.type
_entity_poly.pdbx_seq_one_letter_code
_entity_poly.pdbx_strand_id
1 'polypeptide(L)'
;MKKFISKSITLLMAIASAGMLSACLDDKVAGGVTEDAGLAIKDLNVAGLAQKGPFVKGSVVTVQGVDCKTMKFTEEEFTGEVKSNKGDFDVDDVNLSATCALFSVSGYYMNEFTGEKSSDKLTLHAITDLKDRKHVNINVLTELEYERVMKLVSKEKMSFDDAKMQAEKEILAALGLVDRFESFEGLSIYEKGDGNAALLATSVMLQSDLDAEKLTDRLDGFASSIAESGEWDDEKTKKKMTDWADSAKSRGKYETIRDNLEKWSDSDEIPDFEKVVDEINKDAKETTQKIPEEWSWDVPQSARLNPNIKYDTMIDPRDKQVYKVVKIEVKEHDYSQVWMAENLNYADSVKTPSLKGQNWCYNNDEKNCKVSGRYYTWAAAIDSVALANDSKNPLNCGYGKTCGINRGVQGICPDGWHLPTLHEWGLLGVALGNAGVAGDSLKALTGWDYAGTADNNGVDAYGFAALPTGRMVSTSSWSNVGSNVYYWSSEEDGTYEARYSNINNIYTKFYLFQGSKKYGQSVRCIKGDPSTAAIKSSSSSSVGETKSSSSSAKLSSSVVVSSSSQVKMSSSSVVPSGWSWDVPKELRFNPNIKYDSMVDPRDKRVYKVVKIEVKERDYSKVWMAENLNYDDSVKTPSLKGNSWCYHDTTKYCEVSGRYYTWAAAIDSVALANDPKDPLNCGYGKTCGLNRQIQGICPDGWHLPVRDEWGWLSVYLGNAGVAGDTLKALTGWDYAGTEDNNGVDAYGFTALPTGRRISETNWSNIGSNVYYWISEEEDAYEAQYSNINNIYTKFYLYQGSKTYGQSVRCVKDE
;
A
#
# COMPACT_ATOMS: atom_id res chain seq x y z
N MET A 1 6.44 -40.20 50.88
CA MET A 1 6.14 -41.64 50.72
C MET A 1 6.06 -41.90 49.21
N LYS A 2 6.69 -42.85 48.51
CA LYS A 2 7.79 -43.85 48.65
C LYS A 2 8.26 -44.11 47.17
N LYS A 3 9.50 -44.42 46.77
CA LYS A 3 10.82 -44.65 47.42
C LYS A 3 11.92 -44.57 46.30
N PHE A 4 13.00 -43.79 46.48
CA PHE A 4 14.41 -44.07 46.02
C PHE A 4 14.65 -44.08 44.47
N ILE A 5 15.80 -43.78 43.83
CA ILE A 5 17.23 -43.39 44.09
C ILE A 5 17.68 -42.66 42.78
N SER A 6 18.27 -41.44 42.73
CA SER A 6 19.61 -40.88 43.07
C SER A 6 20.57 -40.63 41.87
N LYS A 7 21.19 -39.42 41.84
CA LYS A 7 22.42 -38.97 41.12
C LYS A 7 22.36 -38.89 39.57
N SER A 8 22.68 -37.80 38.86
CA SER A 8 23.71 -36.71 38.92
C SER A 8 24.97 -36.98 38.07
N ILE A 9 25.57 -35.89 37.54
CA ILE A 9 26.79 -35.75 36.67
C ILE A 9 26.42 -35.79 35.17
N THR A 10 26.41 -34.72 34.36
CA THR A 10 27.32 -33.56 34.10
C THR A 10 28.45 -33.86 33.10
N LEU A 11 28.50 -33.11 31.98
CA LEU A 11 29.67 -32.35 31.43
C LEU A 11 30.09 -32.57 29.94
N LEU A 12 29.94 -31.48 29.17
CA LEU A 12 30.76 -30.91 28.05
C LEU A 12 31.12 -31.63 26.74
N MET A 13 31.19 -30.76 25.72
CA MET A 13 32.04 -30.74 24.51
C MET A 13 31.78 -31.84 23.46
N ALA A 14 31.23 -31.53 22.29
CA ALA A 14 31.75 -30.67 21.21
C ALA A 14 32.94 -31.29 20.45
N ILE A 15 32.75 -31.50 19.14
CA ILE A 15 33.70 -31.19 18.05
C ILE A 15 32.94 -31.38 16.73
N ALA A 16 33.21 -30.51 15.76
CA ALA A 16 32.65 -30.57 14.42
C ALA A 16 33.52 -31.41 13.47
N SER A 17 32.91 -32.03 12.46
CA SER A 17 33.57 -32.29 11.18
C SER A 17 32.55 -32.55 10.07
N ALA A 18 32.82 -31.97 8.89
CA ALA A 18 32.03 -32.16 7.68
C ALA A 18 32.35 -33.51 7.00
N GLY A 19 31.43 -33.99 6.15
CA GLY A 19 31.64 -35.18 5.33
C GLY A 19 30.57 -35.32 4.24
N MET A 20 30.95 -35.01 3.00
CA MET A 20 30.08 -35.04 1.83
C MET A 20 29.91 -36.45 1.21
N LEU A 21 28.72 -36.68 0.63
CA LEU A 21 28.45 -37.40 -0.63
C LEU A 21 28.59 -38.94 -0.74
N SER A 22 27.51 -39.53 -1.29
CA SER A 22 27.47 -40.47 -2.43
C SER A 22 27.34 -42.00 -2.24
N ALA A 23 26.07 -42.45 -2.30
CA ALA A 23 25.52 -43.44 -3.27
C ALA A 23 25.62 -44.99 -3.06
N CYS A 24 24.42 -45.61 -3.15
CA CYS A 24 24.05 -46.98 -3.61
C CYS A 24 24.52 -48.21 -2.79
N LEU A 25 23.61 -49.00 -2.17
CA LEU A 25 22.68 -50.04 -2.73
C LEU A 25 23.46 -51.24 -3.33
N ASP A 26 23.27 -52.52 -2.99
CA ASP A 26 22.33 -53.31 -2.13
C ASP A 26 23.13 -54.48 -1.44
N ASP A 27 22.66 -55.41 -0.59
CA ASP A 27 21.32 -56.05 -0.45
C ASP A 27 21.16 -56.87 0.88
N LYS A 28 19.90 -57.01 1.35
CA LYS A 28 19.26 -58.01 2.27
C LYS A 28 19.36 -58.03 3.82
N VAL A 29 18.29 -57.47 4.43
CA VAL A 29 17.31 -58.08 5.38
C VAL A 29 17.78 -58.57 6.78
N ALA A 30 17.32 -57.87 7.85
CA ALA A 30 16.22 -58.35 8.73
C ALA A 30 15.87 -57.41 9.92
N GLY A 31 14.66 -56.82 9.91
CA GLY A 31 13.81 -56.60 11.09
C GLY A 31 14.07 -55.42 12.04
N GLY A 32 13.24 -54.36 11.98
CA GLY A 32 13.24 -53.28 12.99
C GLY A 32 12.46 -52.00 12.65
N VAL A 33 11.21 -52.09 12.18
CA VAL A 33 10.29 -50.93 12.06
C VAL A 33 9.85 -50.44 13.46
N THR A 34 9.49 -49.18 13.70
CA THR A 34 9.10 -48.04 12.83
C THR A 34 9.78 -46.73 13.24
N GLU A 35 10.18 -45.90 12.26
CA GLU A 35 10.42 -44.45 12.44
C GLU A 35 9.13 -43.66 12.13
N ASP A 36 8.86 -42.56 12.85
CA ASP A 36 7.78 -41.62 12.51
C ASP A 36 8.13 -40.88 11.20
N ALA A 37 7.36 -41.11 10.14
CA ALA A 37 7.54 -40.44 8.86
C ALA A 37 7.04 -38.98 8.89
N GLY A 38 7.73 -38.10 8.15
CA GLY A 38 7.45 -36.66 8.10
C GLY A 38 6.20 -36.29 7.30
N LEU A 39 5.02 -36.60 7.84
CA LEU A 39 3.72 -36.20 7.30
C LEU A 39 3.41 -34.73 7.64
N ALA A 40 2.81 -34.01 6.70
CA ALA A 40 2.36 -32.62 6.87
C ALA A 40 0.88 -32.53 7.29
N ILE A 41 0.06 -33.46 6.81
CA ILE A 41 -1.32 -33.70 7.27
C ILE A 41 -1.35 -35.08 7.92
N LYS A 42 -1.94 -35.17 9.11
CA LYS A 42 -2.00 -36.42 9.89
C LYS A 42 -3.39 -36.62 10.49
N ASP A 43 -3.93 -37.82 10.30
CA ASP A 43 -5.20 -38.30 10.85
C ASP A 43 -6.35 -37.29 10.67
N LEU A 44 -6.45 -36.69 9.47
CA LEU A 44 -7.42 -35.66 9.15
C LEU A 44 -8.66 -36.27 8.48
N ASN A 45 -9.82 -36.09 9.08
CA ASN A 45 -11.09 -36.43 8.42
C ASN A 45 -11.57 -35.19 7.65
N VAL A 46 -11.76 -35.34 6.34
CA VAL A 46 -12.24 -34.28 5.44
C VAL A 46 -13.63 -34.65 4.92
N ALA A 47 -14.57 -33.72 4.99
CA ALA A 47 -15.94 -33.89 4.49
C ALA A 47 -16.24 -32.90 3.36
N GLY A 48 -17.28 -33.15 2.56
CA GLY A 48 -17.62 -32.27 1.44
C GLY A 48 -18.93 -32.62 0.74
N LEU A 49 -19.28 -31.80 -0.23
CA LEU A 49 -20.35 -32.00 -1.19
C LEU A 49 -19.75 -32.12 -2.61
N ALA A 50 -20.16 -33.14 -3.35
CA ALA A 50 -19.81 -33.35 -4.76
C ALA A 50 -20.98 -32.93 -5.66
N GLN A 51 -20.81 -31.84 -6.42
CA GLN A 51 -21.91 -31.10 -7.05
C GLN A 51 -21.61 -30.61 -8.49
N LYS A 52 -22.13 -31.35 -9.46
CA LYS A 52 -22.63 -30.81 -10.74
C LYS A 52 -24.08 -30.38 -10.49
N GLY A 53 -25.03 -31.31 -10.67
CA GLY A 53 -26.02 -31.57 -9.61
C GLY A 53 -25.43 -32.54 -8.58
N PRO A 54 -26.17 -32.97 -7.54
CA PRO A 54 -25.60 -33.87 -6.55
C PRO A 54 -25.13 -35.18 -7.20
N PHE A 55 -23.89 -35.58 -6.93
CA PHE A 55 -23.42 -36.91 -7.28
C PHE A 55 -24.23 -37.95 -6.50
N VAL A 56 -24.54 -39.08 -7.15
CA VAL A 56 -25.36 -40.12 -6.53
C VAL A 56 -24.55 -40.95 -5.56
N LYS A 57 -25.22 -41.57 -4.60
CA LYS A 57 -24.62 -42.49 -3.63
C LYS A 57 -23.76 -43.56 -4.31
N GLY A 58 -22.55 -43.80 -3.78
CA GLY A 58 -21.56 -44.73 -4.32
C GLY A 58 -20.75 -44.18 -5.49
N SER A 59 -20.80 -42.87 -5.73
CA SER A 59 -19.77 -42.19 -6.55
C SER A 59 -18.46 -42.16 -5.78
N VAL A 60 -17.35 -42.47 -6.43
CA VAL A 60 -16.04 -42.61 -5.79
C VAL A 60 -15.42 -41.23 -5.61
N VAL A 61 -14.87 -40.95 -4.43
CA VAL A 61 -14.09 -39.75 -4.13
C VAL A 61 -12.66 -40.16 -3.81
N THR A 62 -11.65 -39.53 -4.41
CA THR A 62 -10.24 -39.71 -4.06
C THR A 62 -9.62 -38.42 -3.55
N VAL A 63 -8.60 -38.55 -2.71
CA VAL A 63 -7.80 -37.46 -2.15
C VAL A 63 -6.33 -37.84 -2.29
N GLN A 64 -5.59 -37.14 -3.15
CA GLN A 64 -4.17 -37.38 -3.39
C GLN A 64 -3.34 -36.16 -2.98
N GLY A 65 -2.21 -36.38 -2.31
CA GLY A 65 -1.31 -35.30 -1.92
C GLY A 65 -0.63 -34.63 -3.12
N VAL A 66 -0.38 -33.31 -3.01
CA VAL A 66 0.28 -32.50 -4.04
C VAL A 66 1.26 -31.54 -3.37
N ASP A 67 2.51 -31.51 -3.84
CA ASP A 67 3.49 -30.51 -3.38
C ASP A 67 3.06 -29.09 -3.81
N CYS A 68 2.72 -28.24 -2.83
CA CYS A 68 2.20 -26.88 -3.03
C CYS A 68 3.10 -25.93 -3.84
N LYS A 69 4.37 -26.27 -4.08
CA LYS A 69 5.36 -25.41 -4.77
C LYS A 69 5.70 -25.87 -6.18
N THR A 70 5.47 -27.14 -6.48
CA THR A 70 5.86 -27.78 -7.74
C THR A 70 4.70 -28.45 -8.47
N MET A 71 3.55 -28.61 -7.80
CA MET A 71 2.35 -29.31 -8.28
C MET A 71 2.63 -30.76 -8.71
N LYS A 72 3.62 -31.40 -8.05
CA LYS A 72 3.88 -32.82 -8.20
C LYS A 72 3.01 -33.60 -7.22
N PHE A 73 2.32 -34.61 -7.74
CA PHE A 73 1.62 -35.59 -6.93
C PHE A 73 2.58 -36.36 -6.01
N THR A 74 2.10 -36.66 -4.81
CA THR A 74 2.77 -37.55 -3.87
C THR A 74 2.17 -38.97 -3.98
N GLU A 75 2.76 -39.95 -3.28
CA GLU A 75 2.34 -41.36 -3.39
C GLU A 75 1.12 -41.71 -2.53
N GLU A 76 0.74 -40.83 -1.60
CA GLU A 76 -0.40 -41.04 -0.69
C GLU A 76 -1.72 -40.64 -1.36
N GLU A 77 -2.59 -41.65 -1.52
CA GLU A 77 -3.95 -41.51 -2.04
C GLU A 77 -4.95 -42.20 -1.10
N PHE A 78 -6.06 -41.51 -0.80
CA PHE A 78 -7.15 -41.99 0.04
C PHE A 78 -8.44 -42.04 -0.79
N THR A 79 -9.33 -42.98 -0.45
CA THR A 79 -10.60 -43.15 -1.17
C THR A 79 -11.77 -43.16 -0.19
N GLY A 80 -12.80 -42.39 -0.51
CA GLY A 80 -14.12 -42.44 0.10
C GLY A 80 -15.22 -42.62 -0.95
N GLU A 81 -16.47 -42.55 -0.51
CA GLU A 81 -17.65 -42.61 -1.38
C GLU A 81 -18.68 -41.57 -0.98
N VAL A 82 -19.42 -41.07 -1.96
CA VAL A 82 -20.62 -40.25 -1.74
C VAL A 82 -21.67 -41.09 -1.00
N LYS A 83 -22.10 -40.62 0.18
CA LYS A 83 -22.90 -41.36 1.18
C LYS A 83 -24.40 -41.31 0.94
N SER A 84 -24.91 -40.23 0.33
CA SER A 84 -26.32 -40.08 -0.06
C SER A 84 -26.48 -39.43 -1.45
N ASN A 85 -27.71 -39.37 -1.95
CA ASN A 85 -28.00 -38.72 -3.25
C ASN A 85 -28.03 -37.17 -3.15
N LYS A 86 -27.53 -36.58 -2.07
CA LYS A 86 -27.26 -35.15 -1.91
C LYS A 86 -25.82 -34.75 -2.26
N GLY A 87 -24.97 -35.72 -2.62
CA GLY A 87 -23.56 -35.50 -2.95
C GLY A 87 -22.63 -35.43 -1.74
N ASP A 88 -23.12 -35.63 -0.52
CA ASP A 88 -22.32 -35.65 0.71
C ASP A 88 -21.31 -36.79 0.74
N PHE A 89 -20.07 -36.48 1.09
CA PHE A 89 -18.99 -37.44 1.28
C PHE A 89 -18.14 -37.07 2.50
N ASP A 90 -17.40 -38.05 3.00
CA ASP A 90 -16.22 -37.81 3.82
C ASP A 90 -15.17 -38.90 3.56
N VAL A 91 -13.92 -38.55 3.89
CA VAL A 91 -12.74 -39.40 3.80
C VAL A 91 -12.04 -39.31 5.15
N ASP A 92 -12.06 -40.42 5.89
CA ASP A 92 -11.46 -40.53 7.22
C ASP A 92 -9.95 -40.81 7.14
N ASP A 93 -9.22 -40.48 8.22
CA ASP A 93 -7.81 -40.85 8.44
C ASP A 93 -6.82 -40.40 7.33
N VAL A 94 -7.07 -39.26 6.66
CA VAL A 94 -6.20 -38.72 5.60
C VAL A 94 -4.83 -38.33 6.18
N ASN A 95 -3.77 -38.88 5.59
CA ASN A 95 -2.39 -38.75 6.03
C ASN A 95 -1.49 -38.45 4.81
N LEU A 96 -0.99 -37.22 4.67
CA LEU A 96 -0.27 -36.73 3.48
C LEU A 96 1.09 -36.09 3.85
N SER A 97 2.11 -36.29 3.01
CA SER A 97 3.41 -35.61 3.12
C SER A 97 3.40 -34.13 2.72
N ALA A 98 2.36 -33.66 2.03
CA ALA A 98 2.14 -32.25 1.68
C ALA A 98 0.81 -31.72 2.26
N THR A 99 0.67 -30.41 2.42
CA THR A 99 -0.59 -29.80 2.90
C THR A 99 -1.61 -29.58 1.77
N CYS A 100 -1.15 -29.42 0.53
CA CYS A 100 -2.05 -29.36 -0.63
C CYS A 100 -2.47 -30.75 -1.08
N ALA A 101 -3.71 -30.86 -1.58
CA ALA A 101 -4.28 -32.09 -2.09
C ALA A 101 -5.16 -31.81 -3.33
N LEU A 102 -5.18 -32.78 -4.24
CA LEU A 102 -6.18 -32.89 -5.29
C LEU A 102 -7.29 -33.83 -4.81
N PHE A 103 -8.52 -33.33 -4.80
CA PHE A 103 -9.73 -34.10 -4.65
C PHE A 103 -10.26 -34.43 -6.05
N SER A 104 -10.76 -35.64 -6.25
CA SER A 104 -11.49 -36.04 -7.46
C SER A 104 -12.77 -36.77 -7.06
N VAL A 105 -13.87 -36.53 -7.77
CA VAL A 105 -15.09 -37.35 -7.67
C VAL A 105 -15.41 -37.92 -9.05
N SER A 106 -15.64 -39.24 -9.13
CA SER A 106 -16.05 -39.89 -10.38
C SER A 106 -17.28 -40.77 -10.17
N GLY A 107 -18.34 -40.47 -10.92
CA GLY A 107 -19.63 -41.13 -10.73
C GLY A 107 -20.75 -40.56 -11.58
N TYR A 108 -21.97 -40.99 -11.28
CA TYR A 108 -23.17 -40.46 -11.91
C TYR A 108 -23.71 -39.30 -11.07
N TYR A 109 -24.38 -38.34 -11.70
CA TYR A 109 -24.98 -37.19 -11.02
C TYR A 109 -26.48 -37.09 -11.33
N MET A 110 -27.23 -36.37 -10.51
CA MET A 110 -28.60 -35.99 -10.83
C MET A 110 -28.57 -34.72 -11.70
N ASN A 111 -29.13 -34.78 -12.90
CA ASN A 111 -29.18 -33.67 -13.84
C ASN A 111 -30.28 -32.68 -13.42
N GLU A 112 -29.88 -31.46 -13.08
CA GLU A 112 -30.72 -30.41 -12.50
C GLU A 112 -31.86 -29.98 -13.46
N PHE A 113 -31.61 -30.05 -14.78
CA PHE A 113 -32.54 -29.65 -15.83
C PHE A 113 -33.59 -30.72 -16.17
N THR A 114 -33.23 -32.01 -16.14
CA THR A 114 -34.17 -33.11 -16.42
C THR A 114 -34.84 -33.68 -15.17
N GLY A 115 -34.19 -33.56 -14.00
CA GLY A 115 -34.59 -34.24 -12.77
C GLY A 115 -34.19 -35.72 -12.71
N GLU A 116 -33.47 -36.21 -13.73
CA GLU A 116 -33.10 -37.62 -13.90
C GLU A 116 -31.61 -37.87 -13.61
N LYS A 117 -31.26 -39.14 -13.36
CA LYS A 117 -29.85 -39.56 -13.22
C LYS A 117 -29.14 -39.49 -14.59
N SER A 118 -27.90 -39.04 -14.62
CA SER A 118 -27.06 -38.99 -15.82
C SER A 118 -26.93 -40.36 -16.52
N SER A 119 -26.85 -40.35 -17.85
CA SER A 119 -26.65 -41.55 -18.68
C SER A 119 -25.29 -42.19 -18.42
N ASP A 120 -24.27 -41.35 -18.24
CA ASP A 120 -22.87 -41.71 -18.12
C ASP A 120 -22.25 -41.03 -16.89
N LYS A 121 -21.01 -41.41 -16.59
CA LYS A 121 -20.26 -40.83 -15.48
C LYS A 121 -19.62 -39.50 -15.89
N LEU A 122 -19.52 -38.60 -14.92
CA LEU A 122 -18.68 -37.40 -14.96
C LEU A 122 -17.57 -37.56 -13.92
N THR A 123 -16.43 -36.93 -14.16
CA THR A 123 -15.38 -36.73 -13.16
C THR A 123 -15.22 -35.22 -12.94
N LEU A 124 -15.07 -34.78 -11.69
CA LEU A 124 -14.74 -33.39 -11.33
C LEU A 124 -13.61 -33.39 -10.28
N HIS A 125 -12.85 -32.30 -10.24
CA HIS A 125 -11.69 -32.12 -9.36
C HIS A 125 -11.79 -30.85 -8.52
N ALA A 126 -11.01 -30.80 -7.43
CA ALA A 126 -10.75 -29.59 -6.67
C ALA A 126 -9.32 -29.64 -6.09
N ILE A 127 -8.54 -28.57 -6.23
CA ILE A 127 -7.20 -28.47 -5.65
C ILE A 127 -7.20 -27.42 -4.52
N THR A 128 -6.73 -27.82 -3.34
CA THR A 128 -6.85 -27.05 -2.09
C THR A 128 -5.62 -27.23 -1.19
N ASP A 129 -5.32 -26.25 -0.33
CA ASP A 129 -4.51 -26.46 0.88
C ASP A 129 -5.42 -26.93 2.02
N LEU A 130 -5.02 -27.99 2.73
CA LEU A 130 -5.74 -28.59 3.86
C LEU A 130 -5.26 -28.08 5.22
N LYS A 131 -4.20 -27.28 5.27
CA LYS A 131 -3.54 -26.81 6.51
C LYS A 131 -4.53 -26.29 7.58
N ASP A 132 -5.51 -25.49 7.17
CA ASP A 132 -6.50 -24.87 8.05
C ASP A 132 -7.97 -25.22 7.64
N ARG A 133 -8.16 -26.27 6.81
CA ARG A 133 -9.44 -26.63 6.18
C ARG A 133 -9.84 -28.08 6.44
N LYS A 134 -11.14 -28.30 6.75
CA LYS A 134 -11.75 -29.64 6.98
C LYS A 134 -12.96 -29.94 6.10
N HIS A 135 -13.38 -28.96 5.31
CA HIS A 135 -14.51 -29.07 4.39
C HIS A 135 -14.04 -28.67 2.99
N VAL A 136 -14.29 -29.52 1.99
CA VAL A 136 -13.86 -29.33 0.60
C VAL A 136 -14.97 -29.81 -0.32
N ASN A 137 -15.69 -28.88 -0.96
CA ASN A 137 -16.66 -29.22 -1.98
C ASN A 137 -15.97 -29.39 -3.34
N ILE A 138 -16.44 -30.36 -4.12
CA ILE A 138 -15.95 -30.65 -5.47
C ILE A 138 -17.07 -30.32 -6.44
N ASN A 139 -16.88 -29.33 -7.31
CA ASN A 139 -17.95 -28.80 -8.14
C ASN A 139 -17.47 -28.30 -9.51
N VAL A 140 -18.38 -27.79 -10.35
CA VAL A 140 -18.01 -27.35 -11.70
C VAL A 140 -17.04 -26.18 -11.75
N LEU A 141 -17.03 -25.30 -10.73
CA LEU A 141 -16.09 -24.18 -10.69
C LEU A 141 -14.69 -24.66 -10.29
N THR A 142 -14.58 -25.61 -9.36
CA THR A 142 -13.29 -26.21 -8.98
C THR A 142 -12.68 -27.06 -10.10
N GLU A 143 -13.51 -27.68 -10.95
CA GLU A 143 -13.05 -28.40 -12.16
C GLU A 143 -12.44 -27.45 -13.20
N LEU A 144 -13.02 -26.27 -13.41
CA LEU A 144 -12.45 -25.27 -14.33
C LEU A 144 -11.15 -24.66 -13.79
N GLU A 145 -10.92 -24.75 -12.48
CA GLU A 145 -9.85 -24.09 -11.74
C GLU A 145 -8.56 -24.93 -11.65
N TYR A 146 -8.67 -26.24 -11.40
CA TYR A 146 -7.53 -27.00 -10.88
C TYR A 146 -6.31 -27.02 -11.84
N GLU A 147 -6.52 -27.21 -13.15
CA GLU A 147 -5.43 -27.20 -14.12
C GLU A 147 -4.73 -25.83 -14.22
N ARG A 148 -5.50 -24.75 -14.08
CA ARG A 148 -4.97 -23.38 -14.13
C ARG A 148 -4.08 -23.11 -12.94
N VAL A 149 -4.53 -23.45 -11.73
CA VAL A 149 -3.71 -23.38 -10.50
C VAL A 149 -2.45 -24.21 -10.65
N MET A 150 -2.57 -25.46 -11.13
CA MET A 150 -1.43 -26.33 -11.36
C MET A 150 -0.42 -25.72 -12.34
N LYS A 151 -0.87 -25.02 -13.40
CA LYS A 151 -0.01 -24.36 -14.37
C LYS A 151 0.67 -23.10 -13.81
N LEU A 152 -0.08 -22.23 -13.15
CA LEU A 152 0.43 -20.97 -12.58
C LEU A 152 1.56 -21.25 -11.56
N VAL A 153 1.37 -22.24 -10.68
CA VAL A 153 2.43 -22.65 -9.74
C VAL A 153 3.59 -23.36 -10.47
N SER A 154 3.30 -24.39 -11.27
CA SER A 154 4.37 -25.24 -11.83
C SER A 154 5.20 -24.57 -12.93
N LYS A 155 4.60 -23.73 -13.78
CA LYS A 155 5.28 -23.06 -14.90
C LYS A 155 5.65 -21.62 -14.57
N GLU A 156 4.73 -20.85 -14.01
CA GLU A 156 4.90 -19.39 -13.79
C GLU A 156 5.49 -19.05 -12.40
N LYS A 157 5.65 -20.06 -11.53
CA LYS A 157 6.28 -19.95 -10.20
C LYS A 157 5.53 -19.05 -9.22
N MET A 158 4.23 -18.91 -9.44
CA MET A 158 3.30 -18.25 -8.54
C MET A 158 3.17 -19.02 -7.22
N SER A 159 2.77 -18.34 -6.13
CA SER A 159 2.39 -19.04 -4.90
C SER A 159 1.06 -19.77 -5.10
N PHE A 160 0.76 -20.79 -4.27
CA PHE A 160 -0.51 -21.52 -4.37
C PHE A 160 -1.73 -20.61 -4.14
N ASP A 161 -1.67 -19.74 -3.12
CA ASP A 161 -2.76 -18.84 -2.76
C ASP A 161 -3.00 -17.76 -3.82
N ASP A 162 -1.92 -17.20 -4.40
CA ASP A 162 -2.01 -16.25 -5.51
C ASP A 162 -2.55 -16.94 -6.78
N ALA A 163 -2.14 -18.19 -7.04
CA ALA A 163 -2.59 -18.97 -8.19
C ALA A 163 -4.08 -19.34 -8.11
N LYS A 164 -4.56 -19.74 -6.92
CA LYS A 164 -5.99 -19.89 -6.61
C LYS A 164 -6.75 -18.60 -6.90
N MET A 165 -6.32 -17.49 -6.28
CA MET A 165 -6.97 -16.19 -6.44
C MET A 165 -6.99 -15.68 -7.89
N GLN A 166 -5.94 -15.94 -8.67
CA GLN A 166 -5.88 -15.60 -10.09
C GLN A 166 -6.82 -16.50 -10.91
N ALA A 167 -6.83 -17.82 -10.70
CA ALA A 167 -7.67 -18.77 -11.42
C ALA A 167 -9.17 -18.53 -11.16
N GLU A 168 -9.57 -18.32 -9.91
CA GLU A 168 -10.95 -17.93 -9.54
C GLU A 168 -11.40 -16.68 -10.32
N LYS A 169 -10.57 -15.64 -10.32
CA LYS A 169 -10.85 -14.37 -11.00
C LYS A 169 -11.00 -14.55 -12.51
N GLU A 170 -10.12 -15.34 -13.13
CA GLU A 170 -10.14 -15.65 -14.56
C GLU A 170 -11.41 -16.41 -14.97
N ILE A 171 -11.86 -17.38 -14.17
CA ILE A 171 -13.07 -18.17 -14.43
C ILE A 171 -14.33 -17.30 -14.32
N LEU A 172 -14.43 -16.46 -13.29
CA LEU A 172 -15.55 -15.53 -13.14
C LEU A 172 -15.59 -14.54 -14.31
N ALA A 173 -14.45 -13.94 -14.66
CA ALA A 173 -14.36 -13.04 -15.81
C ALA A 173 -14.75 -13.73 -17.14
N ALA A 174 -14.33 -14.98 -17.35
CA ALA A 174 -14.70 -15.78 -18.52
C ALA A 174 -16.20 -16.11 -18.62
N LEU A 175 -16.91 -16.09 -17.48
CA LEU A 175 -18.36 -16.25 -17.38
C LEU A 175 -19.12 -14.91 -17.47
N GLY A 176 -18.43 -13.76 -17.54
CA GLY A 176 -19.08 -12.44 -17.45
C GLY A 176 -19.53 -12.09 -16.02
N LEU A 177 -18.99 -12.77 -15.01
CA LEU A 177 -19.24 -12.55 -13.59
C LEU A 177 -18.11 -11.73 -12.97
N VAL A 178 -18.48 -10.82 -12.07
CA VAL A 178 -17.55 -9.77 -11.63
C VAL A 178 -17.54 -9.48 -10.13
N ASP A 179 -18.44 -10.09 -9.37
CA ASP A 179 -18.37 -10.14 -7.91
C ASP A 179 -17.52 -11.34 -7.48
N ARG A 180 -16.51 -11.11 -6.64
CA ARG A 180 -15.79 -12.19 -5.95
C ARG A 180 -16.53 -12.60 -4.69
N PHE A 181 -16.64 -13.90 -4.49
CA PHE A 181 -17.26 -14.54 -3.33
C PHE A 181 -16.25 -15.44 -2.61
N GLU A 182 -16.72 -16.32 -1.73
CA GLU A 182 -15.88 -17.32 -1.07
C GLU A 182 -15.24 -18.31 -2.06
N SER A 183 -14.15 -18.95 -1.65
CA SER A 183 -13.40 -19.90 -2.49
C SER A 183 -14.30 -21.01 -3.03
N PHE A 184 -14.06 -21.46 -4.26
CA PHE A 184 -14.97 -22.38 -4.95
C PHE A 184 -15.26 -23.69 -4.20
N GLU A 185 -14.32 -24.19 -3.38
CA GLU A 185 -14.51 -25.39 -2.54
C GLU A 185 -15.39 -25.16 -1.29
N GLY A 186 -15.82 -23.92 -1.03
CA GLY A 186 -16.81 -23.60 0.01
C GLY A 186 -18.26 -23.60 -0.50
N LEU A 187 -18.46 -23.57 -1.83
CA LEU A 187 -19.76 -23.32 -2.44
C LEU A 187 -20.67 -24.54 -2.47
N SER A 188 -21.98 -24.31 -2.38
CA SER A 188 -23.03 -25.32 -2.31
C SER A 188 -24.28 -24.88 -3.11
N ILE A 189 -24.77 -25.73 -4.02
CA ILE A 189 -26.00 -25.46 -4.81
C ILE A 189 -27.30 -25.50 -3.96
N TYR A 190 -27.19 -25.75 -2.66
CA TYR A 190 -28.32 -25.86 -1.72
C TYR A 190 -28.42 -24.69 -0.73
N GLU A 191 -27.50 -23.72 -0.82
CA GLU A 191 -27.41 -22.62 0.12
C GLU A 191 -27.59 -21.27 -0.56
N LYS A 192 -28.14 -20.30 0.17
CA LYS A 192 -28.26 -18.91 -0.32
C LYS A 192 -26.87 -18.26 -0.41
N GLY A 193 -26.75 -17.24 -1.25
CA GLY A 193 -25.53 -16.46 -1.41
C GLY A 193 -25.14 -16.32 -2.88
N ASP A 194 -24.44 -15.23 -3.21
CA ASP A 194 -24.17 -14.86 -4.61
C ASP A 194 -23.19 -15.84 -5.28
N GLY A 195 -22.21 -16.37 -4.52
CA GLY A 195 -21.33 -17.44 -4.99
C GLY A 195 -22.04 -18.77 -5.23
N ASN A 196 -22.98 -19.13 -4.36
CA ASN A 196 -23.81 -20.33 -4.52
C ASN A 196 -24.75 -20.20 -5.72
N ALA A 197 -25.27 -18.99 -5.98
CA ALA A 197 -26.02 -18.67 -7.19
C ALA A 197 -25.15 -18.75 -8.45
N ALA A 198 -23.91 -18.28 -8.39
CA ALA A 198 -22.95 -18.37 -9.50
C ALA A 198 -22.52 -19.81 -9.80
N LEU A 199 -22.28 -20.65 -8.78
CA LEU A 199 -22.02 -22.07 -8.95
C LEU A 199 -23.20 -22.76 -9.66
N LEU A 200 -24.42 -22.58 -9.16
CA LEU A 200 -25.60 -23.21 -9.73
C LEU A 200 -25.89 -22.68 -11.15
N ALA A 201 -25.78 -21.38 -11.39
CA ALA A 201 -25.94 -20.77 -12.71
C ALA A 201 -24.93 -21.35 -13.71
N THR A 202 -23.66 -21.46 -13.32
CA THR A 202 -22.59 -22.06 -14.15
C THR A 202 -22.90 -23.53 -14.46
N SER A 203 -23.29 -24.32 -13.45
CA SER A 203 -23.64 -25.72 -13.62
C SER A 203 -24.82 -25.93 -14.59
N VAL A 204 -25.87 -25.12 -14.44
CA VAL A 204 -27.07 -25.13 -15.29
C VAL A 204 -26.75 -24.70 -16.72
N MET A 205 -25.99 -23.61 -16.89
CA MET A 205 -25.58 -23.09 -18.19
C MET A 205 -24.70 -24.09 -18.95
N LEU A 206 -23.71 -24.68 -18.29
CA LEU A 206 -22.83 -25.70 -18.89
C LEU A 206 -23.59 -26.98 -19.23
N GLN A 207 -24.58 -27.40 -18.43
CA GLN A 207 -25.46 -28.52 -18.78
C GLN A 207 -26.26 -28.22 -20.06
N SER A 208 -26.90 -27.06 -20.12
CA SER A 208 -27.91 -26.76 -21.15
C SER A 208 -28.92 -27.93 -21.29
N ASP A 209 -29.10 -28.46 -22.51
CA ASP A 209 -29.85 -29.68 -22.84
C ASP A 209 -28.94 -30.86 -23.23
N LEU A 210 -27.66 -30.83 -22.85
CA LEU A 210 -26.68 -31.86 -23.17
C LEU A 210 -26.86 -33.14 -22.34
N ASP A 211 -26.45 -34.26 -22.93
CA ASP A 211 -26.14 -35.50 -22.21
C ASP A 211 -24.77 -35.41 -21.51
N ALA A 212 -24.44 -36.42 -20.70
CA ALA A 212 -23.23 -36.42 -19.89
C ALA A 212 -21.94 -36.43 -20.73
N GLU A 213 -21.92 -37.17 -21.85
CA GLU A 213 -20.78 -37.19 -22.78
C GLU A 213 -20.45 -35.80 -23.34
N LYS A 214 -21.45 -35.08 -23.88
CA LYS A 214 -21.24 -33.72 -24.43
C LYS A 214 -20.99 -32.67 -23.36
N LEU A 215 -21.46 -32.90 -22.12
CA LEU A 215 -21.10 -32.04 -20.99
C LEU A 215 -19.61 -32.17 -20.68
N THR A 216 -19.06 -33.38 -20.65
CA THR A 216 -17.62 -33.61 -20.44
C THR A 216 -16.82 -32.89 -21.52
N ASP A 217 -17.13 -33.10 -22.81
CA ASP A 217 -16.46 -32.38 -23.93
C ASP A 217 -16.47 -30.85 -23.74
N ARG A 218 -17.54 -30.28 -23.17
CA ARG A 218 -17.68 -28.84 -22.91
C ARG A 218 -16.87 -28.38 -21.70
N LEU A 219 -16.86 -29.16 -20.62
CA LEU A 219 -16.05 -28.89 -19.42
C LEU A 219 -14.57 -28.93 -19.78
N ASP A 220 -14.12 -30.01 -20.42
CA ASP A 220 -12.73 -30.20 -20.86
C ASP A 220 -12.26 -29.04 -21.75
N GLY A 221 -13.10 -28.63 -22.72
CA GLY A 221 -12.79 -27.51 -23.62
C GLY A 221 -12.69 -26.15 -22.92
N PHE A 222 -13.50 -25.89 -21.89
CA PHE A 222 -13.45 -24.66 -21.11
C PHE A 222 -12.27 -24.68 -20.13
N ALA A 223 -12.11 -25.76 -19.36
CA ALA A 223 -10.98 -25.97 -18.44
C ALA A 223 -9.64 -25.84 -19.17
N SER A 224 -9.49 -26.47 -20.35
CA SER A 224 -8.28 -26.36 -21.17
C SER A 224 -7.98 -24.92 -21.60
N SER A 225 -9.00 -24.15 -22.00
CA SER A 225 -8.82 -22.75 -22.41
C SER A 225 -8.34 -21.87 -21.24
N ILE A 226 -8.99 -22.01 -20.07
CA ILE A 226 -8.60 -21.31 -18.85
C ILE A 226 -7.20 -21.72 -18.40
N ALA A 227 -6.90 -23.02 -18.38
CA ALA A 227 -5.56 -23.53 -18.14
C ALA A 227 -4.53 -22.90 -19.10
N GLU A 228 -4.85 -22.78 -20.39
CA GLU A 228 -3.93 -22.20 -21.38
C GLU A 228 -3.69 -20.69 -21.20
N SER A 229 -4.71 -19.84 -21.22
CA SER A 229 -4.54 -18.37 -21.23
C SER A 229 -5.06 -17.67 -19.98
N GLY A 230 -6.00 -18.26 -19.25
CA GLY A 230 -6.85 -17.54 -18.29
C GLY A 230 -8.05 -16.86 -18.96
N GLU A 231 -8.25 -17.10 -20.26
CA GLU A 231 -9.38 -16.59 -21.03
C GLU A 231 -10.16 -17.76 -21.67
N TRP A 232 -11.45 -17.53 -21.97
CA TRP A 232 -12.28 -18.49 -22.70
C TRP A 232 -12.81 -17.84 -23.98
N ASP A 233 -12.17 -18.13 -25.12
CA ASP A 233 -12.51 -17.58 -26.44
C ASP A 233 -13.30 -18.60 -27.30
N ASP A 234 -14.37 -19.18 -26.72
CA ASP A 234 -15.36 -19.98 -27.47
C ASP A 234 -16.72 -19.26 -27.54
N GLU A 235 -16.75 -18.17 -28.31
CA GLU A 235 -17.98 -17.42 -28.62
C GLU A 235 -19.08 -18.29 -29.24
N LYS A 236 -18.74 -19.41 -29.88
CA LYS A 236 -19.72 -20.35 -30.44
C LYS A 236 -20.42 -21.16 -29.35
N THR A 237 -19.70 -21.57 -28.30
CA THR A 237 -20.30 -22.27 -27.15
C THR A 237 -21.00 -21.31 -26.21
N LYS A 238 -20.44 -20.12 -25.93
CA LYS A 238 -21.12 -19.04 -25.22
C LYS A 238 -22.47 -18.72 -25.86
N LYS A 239 -22.50 -18.50 -27.19
CA LYS A 239 -23.76 -18.24 -27.91
C LYS A 239 -24.77 -19.38 -27.80
N LYS A 240 -24.34 -20.65 -27.85
CA LYS A 240 -25.26 -21.80 -27.65
C LYS A 240 -25.87 -21.79 -26.26
N MET A 241 -25.08 -21.50 -25.23
CA MET A 241 -25.57 -21.42 -23.85
C MET A 241 -26.56 -20.28 -23.67
N THR A 242 -26.33 -19.13 -24.32
CA THR A 242 -27.22 -17.96 -24.19
C THR A 242 -28.51 -18.11 -25.00
N ASP A 243 -28.43 -18.66 -26.22
CA ASP A 243 -29.60 -19.09 -27.01
C ASP A 243 -30.45 -20.11 -26.23
N TRP A 244 -29.79 -21.05 -25.52
CA TRP A 244 -30.46 -22.03 -24.67
C TRP A 244 -31.14 -21.36 -23.47
N ALA A 245 -30.46 -20.46 -22.75
CA ALA A 245 -30.98 -19.81 -21.55
C ALA A 245 -32.20 -18.92 -21.84
N ASP A 246 -32.18 -18.12 -22.92
CA ASP A 246 -33.37 -17.38 -23.37
C ASP A 246 -34.55 -18.33 -23.66
N SER A 247 -34.25 -19.49 -24.24
CA SER A 247 -35.23 -20.54 -24.56
C SER A 247 -35.71 -21.33 -23.33
N ALA A 248 -34.89 -21.47 -22.29
CA ALA A 248 -35.23 -22.11 -21.02
C ALA A 248 -36.14 -21.21 -20.20
N LYS A 249 -35.78 -19.92 -20.06
CA LYS A 249 -36.58 -18.90 -19.36
C LYS A 249 -37.98 -18.76 -19.96
N SER A 250 -38.07 -18.63 -21.28
CA SER A 250 -39.37 -18.52 -21.99
C SER A 250 -40.23 -19.79 -21.93
N ARG A 251 -39.66 -20.95 -21.53
CA ARG A 251 -40.36 -22.22 -21.35
C ARG A 251 -40.62 -22.58 -19.88
N GLY A 252 -40.37 -21.68 -18.92
CA GLY A 252 -40.58 -21.92 -17.49
C GLY A 252 -39.70 -23.04 -16.92
N LYS A 253 -38.44 -23.12 -17.39
CA LYS A 253 -37.51 -24.20 -17.01
C LYS A 253 -36.71 -23.94 -15.75
N TYR A 254 -36.57 -22.68 -15.33
CA TYR A 254 -35.84 -22.35 -14.10
C TYR A 254 -36.64 -22.80 -12.87
N GLU A 255 -37.96 -22.66 -12.93
CA GLU A 255 -38.92 -23.20 -11.96
C GLU A 255 -38.78 -24.73 -11.84
N THR A 256 -38.65 -25.45 -12.97
CA THR A 256 -38.42 -26.91 -12.95
C THR A 256 -37.08 -27.30 -12.30
N ILE A 257 -36.02 -26.52 -12.53
CA ILE A 257 -34.71 -26.73 -11.91
C ILE A 257 -34.80 -26.50 -10.39
N ARG A 258 -35.48 -25.43 -9.98
CA ARG A 258 -35.72 -25.10 -8.57
C ARG A 258 -36.54 -26.20 -7.86
N ASP A 259 -37.65 -26.63 -8.45
CA ASP A 259 -38.47 -27.75 -7.95
C ASP A 259 -37.65 -29.05 -7.76
N ASN A 260 -36.73 -29.35 -8.69
CA ASN A 260 -35.84 -30.50 -8.59
C ASN A 260 -34.86 -30.36 -7.41
N LEU A 261 -34.24 -29.19 -7.25
CA LEU A 261 -33.26 -28.93 -6.20
C LEU A 261 -33.88 -28.91 -4.80
N GLU A 262 -35.03 -28.24 -4.62
CA GLU A 262 -35.78 -28.23 -3.35
C GLU A 262 -36.16 -29.65 -2.90
N LYS A 263 -36.55 -30.50 -3.87
CA LYS A 263 -36.88 -31.92 -3.65
C LYS A 263 -35.66 -32.79 -3.30
N TRP A 264 -34.44 -32.38 -3.66
CA TRP A 264 -33.21 -33.13 -3.33
C TRP A 264 -32.55 -32.63 -2.05
N SER A 265 -32.61 -31.32 -1.79
CA SER A 265 -32.06 -30.70 -0.57
C SER A 265 -32.91 -30.98 0.67
N ASP A 266 -34.23 -31.18 0.51
CA ASP A 266 -35.25 -31.04 1.56
C ASP A 266 -35.30 -29.61 2.16
N SER A 267 -35.00 -28.58 1.35
CA SER A 267 -34.84 -27.18 1.76
C SER A 267 -35.32 -26.19 0.68
N ASP A 268 -35.94 -25.09 1.11
CA ASP A 268 -36.35 -23.95 0.26
C ASP A 268 -35.23 -22.89 0.11
N GLU A 269 -34.00 -23.20 0.53
CA GLU A 269 -32.87 -22.28 0.51
C GLU A 269 -32.05 -22.28 -0.80
N ILE A 270 -32.66 -22.70 -1.92
CA ILE A 270 -32.01 -22.75 -3.23
C ILE A 270 -31.62 -21.33 -3.71
N PRO A 271 -30.36 -21.08 -4.11
CA PRO A 271 -29.88 -19.74 -4.43
C PRO A 271 -30.57 -19.11 -5.66
N ASP A 272 -30.50 -17.78 -5.79
CA ASP A 272 -31.14 -16.98 -6.85
C ASP A 272 -30.39 -17.06 -8.21
N PHE A 273 -30.05 -18.27 -8.67
CA PHE A 273 -29.24 -18.52 -9.85
C PHE A 273 -29.81 -17.88 -11.13
N GLU A 274 -31.12 -17.67 -11.22
CA GLU A 274 -31.80 -17.08 -12.37
C GLU A 274 -31.34 -15.64 -12.64
N LYS A 275 -30.97 -14.89 -11.60
CA LYS A 275 -30.40 -13.54 -11.72
C LYS A 275 -29.02 -13.59 -12.37
N VAL A 276 -28.20 -14.55 -11.92
CA VAL A 276 -26.84 -14.72 -12.42
C VAL A 276 -26.84 -15.24 -13.85
N VAL A 277 -27.75 -16.17 -14.20
CA VAL A 277 -27.97 -16.57 -15.60
C VAL A 277 -28.39 -15.38 -16.47
N ASP A 278 -29.26 -14.49 -15.97
CA ASP A 278 -29.61 -13.24 -16.67
C ASP A 278 -28.43 -12.27 -16.82
N GLU A 279 -27.43 -12.31 -15.95
CA GLU A 279 -26.21 -11.49 -16.01
C GLU A 279 -25.21 -12.05 -17.02
N ILE A 280 -24.91 -13.36 -16.96
CA ILE A 280 -24.14 -14.09 -17.97
C ILE A 280 -24.76 -13.87 -19.38
N ASN A 281 -26.09 -13.89 -19.49
CA ASN A 281 -26.80 -13.62 -20.75
C ASN A 281 -26.80 -12.15 -21.20
N LYS A 282 -26.59 -11.17 -20.31
CA LYS A 282 -26.42 -9.76 -20.69
C LYS A 282 -25.00 -9.52 -21.18
N ASP A 283 -24.00 -9.97 -20.42
CA ASP A 283 -22.60 -9.81 -20.80
C ASP A 283 -22.35 -10.47 -22.16
N ALA A 284 -22.80 -11.71 -22.37
CA ALA A 284 -22.71 -12.39 -23.66
C ALA A 284 -23.53 -11.77 -24.82
N LYS A 285 -24.35 -10.74 -24.55
CA LYS A 285 -25.03 -9.90 -25.57
C LYS A 285 -24.33 -8.54 -25.75
N GLU A 286 -23.57 -8.10 -24.75
CA GLU A 286 -22.76 -6.88 -24.76
C GLU A 286 -21.29 -7.13 -25.19
N THR A 287 -20.79 -8.37 -25.16
CA THR A 287 -19.45 -8.81 -25.65
C THR A 287 -19.22 -8.64 -27.15
N THR A 288 -20.13 -8.00 -27.89
CA THR A 288 -19.79 -7.38 -29.19
C THR A 288 -19.13 -5.99 -29.05
N GLN A 289 -18.87 -5.52 -27.82
CA GLN A 289 -17.92 -4.45 -27.52
C GLN A 289 -16.98 -4.82 -26.36
N LYS A 290 -15.88 -5.53 -26.68
CA LYS A 290 -14.68 -5.57 -25.82
C LYS A 290 -14.27 -4.12 -25.53
N ILE A 291 -14.27 -3.71 -24.25
CA ILE A 291 -13.87 -2.36 -23.85
C ILE A 291 -12.43 -2.13 -24.34
N PRO A 292 -12.15 -1.06 -25.10
CA PRO A 292 -10.80 -0.80 -25.59
C PRO A 292 -9.77 -0.70 -24.45
N GLU A 293 -8.69 -1.49 -24.58
CA GLU A 293 -7.46 -1.37 -23.79
C GLU A 293 -6.91 0.07 -23.84
N GLU A 294 -6.97 0.68 -25.02
CA GLU A 294 -6.59 2.07 -25.25
C GLU A 294 -7.59 3.07 -24.65
N TRP A 295 -7.11 4.29 -24.38
CA TRP A 295 -7.99 5.38 -23.97
C TRP A 295 -8.98 5.77 -25.09
N SER A 296 -10.28 5.70 -24.79
CA SER A 296 -11.35 6.14 -25.66
C SER A 296 -12.39 6.94 -24.87
N TRP A 297 -12.84 8.04 -25.48
CA TRP A 297 -13.90 8.92 -24.96
C TRP A 297 -15.31 8.41 -25.23
N ASP A 298 -15.47 7.35 -26.02
CA ASP A 298 -16.76 6.69 -26.24
C ASP A 298 -17.08 5.65 -25.14
N VAL A 299 -16.09 5.28 -24.32
CA VAL A 299 -16.26 4.37 -23.17
C VAL A 299 -16.80 5.19 -21.98
N PRO A 300 -17.95 4.83 -21.37
CA PRO A 300 -18.50 5.56 -20.24
C PRO A 300 -17.66 5.35 -18.96
N GLN A 301 -17.66 6.34 -18.07
CA GLN A 301 -16.89 6.32 -16.82
C GLN A 301 -17.16 5.07 -15.96
N SER A 302 -18.42 4.64 -15.89
CA SER A 302 -18.86 3.47 -15.13
C SER A 302 -18.23 2.16 -15.60
N ALA A 303 -17.85 2.05 -16.88
CA ALA A 303 -17.18 0.88 -17.46
C ALA A 303 -15.66 0.85 -17.20
N ARG A 304 -15.11 1.89 -16.56
CA ARG A 304 -13.69 1.96 -16.16
C ARG A 304 -13.48 1.82 -14.64
N LEU A 305 -14.56 1.68 -13.86
CA LEU A 305 -14.49 1.35 -12.43
C LEU A 305 -14.12 -0.14 -12.24
N ASN A 306 -13.39 -0.52 -11.19
CA ASN A 306 -13.10 -1.92 -10.92
C ASN A 306 -14.37 -2.65 -10.43
N PRO A 307 -14.94 -3.56 -11.22
CA PRO A 307 -16.22 -4.17 -10.89
C PRO A 307 -16.13 -5.10 -9.67
N ASN A 308 -14.94 -5.57 -9.28
CA ASN A 308 -14.69 -6.35 -8.06
C ASN A 308 -14.74 -5.49 -6.77
N ILE A 309 -14.88 -4.16 -6.88
CA ILE A 309 -14.87 -3.24 -5.74
C ILE A 309 -16.28 -2.71 -5.46
N LYS A 310 -16.72 -2.87 -4.21
CA LYS A 310 -17.97 -2.28 -3.75
C LYS A 310 -17.84 -0.76 -3.60
N TYR A 311 -18.48 -0.05 -4.52
CA TYR A 311 -18.61 1.40 -4.46
C TYR A 311 -19.89 1.85 -3.74
N ASP A 312 -19.71 2.69 -2.73
CA ASP A 312 -20.78 3.53 -2.20
C ASP A 312 -21.09 4.67 -3.21
N THR A 313 -22.15 5.43 -2.94
CA THR A 313 -22.48 6.63 -3.72
C THR A 313 -22.67 7.84 -2.83
N MET A 314 -22.40 9.01 -3.39
CA MET A 314 -22.78 10.30 -2.83
C MET A 314 -23.53 11.13 -3.86
N ILE A 315 -24.34 12.09 -3.40
CA ILE A 315 -25.03 13.05 -4.25
C ILE A 315 -24.49 14.43 -3.91
N ASP A 316 -23.97 15.15 -4.91
CA ASP A 316 -23.63 16.57 -4.73
C ASP A 316 -24.94 17.38 -4.64
N PRO A 317 -25.23 18.06 -3.52
CA PRO A 317 -26.49 18.75 -3.35
C PRO A 317 -26.63 19.97 -4.27
N ARG A 318 -25.54 20.47 -4.86
CA ARG A 318 -25.47 21.74 -5.60
C ARG A 318 -25.95 21.62 -7.04
N ASP A 319 -25.67 20.49 -7.69
CA ASP A 319 -26.02 20.17 -9.09
C ASP A 319 -26.78 18.84 -9.27
N LYS A 320 -26.89 18.02 -8.22
CA LYS A 320 -27.51 16.67 -8.20
C LYS A 320 -26.72 15.60 -8.98
N GLN A 321 -25.45 15.85 -9.29
CA GLN A 321 -24.57 14.79 -9.80
C GLN A 321 -24.38 13.72 -8.72
N VAL A 322 -24.55 12.46 -9.13
CA VAL A 322 -24.21 11.30 -8.30
C VAL A 322 -22.77 10.92 -8.60
N TYR A 323 -21.99 10.66 -7.57
CA TYR A 323 -20.61 10.18 -7.68
C TYR A 323 -20.43 8.86 -6.94
N LYS A 324 -19.65 7.96 -7.51
CA LYS A 324 -19.14 6.75 -6.86
C LYS A 324 -17.99 7.12 -5.92
N VAL A 325 -18.01 6.52 -4.73
CA VAL A 325 -17.02 6.75 -3.68
C VAL A 325 -16.58 5.41 -3.09
N VAL A 326 -15.36 5.36 -2.59
CA VAL A 326 -14.75 4.14 -2.07
C VAL A 326 -14.06 4.41 -0.74
N LYS A 327 -14.16 3.46 0.19
CA LYS A 327 -13.37 3.46 1.42
C LYS A 327 -12.08 2.69 1.16
N ILE A 328 -10.96 3.38 1.11
CA ILE A 328 -9.64 2.76 1.03
C ILE A 328 -9.18 2.47 2.46
N GLU A 329 -9.00 1.19 2.77
CA GLU A 329 -8.54 0.71 4.07
C GLU A 329 -7.35 -0.23 3.87
N VAL A 330 -6.22 0.08 4.52
CA VAL A 330 -5.02 -0.76 4.53
C VAL A 330 -4.63 -1.00 5.98
N LYS A 331 -4.92 -2.20 6.47
CA LYS A 331 -4.88 -2.55 7.91
C LYS A 331 -3.45 -2.61 8.43
N GLU A 332 -2.52 -2.98 7.56
CA GLU A 332 -1.10 -3.15 7.80
C GLU A 332 -0.45 -1.80 8.19
N HIS A 333 -0.97 -0.70 7.63
CA HIS A 333 -0.50 0.68 7.78
C HIS A 333 -1.44 1.58 8.59
N ASP A 334 -2.48 1.04 9.24
CA ASP A 334 -3.51 1.80 10.00
C ASP A 334 -4.14 2.96 9.17
N TYR A 335 -4.31 2.74 7.86
CA TYR A 335 -4.84 3.74 6.94
C TYR A 335 -6.32 3.46 6.64
N SER A 336 -7.16 4.48 6.81
CA SER A 336 -8.59 4.39 6.49
C SER A 336 -9.14 5.76 6.07
N GLN A 337 -9.41 5.96 4.78
CA GLN A 337 -9.96 7.21 4.24
C GLN A 337 -11.00 6.92 3.15
N VAL A 338 -11.98 7.82 2.98
CA VAL A 338 -13.02 7.70 1.94
C VAL A 338 -12.74 8.71 0.83
N TRP A 339 -12.56 8.21 -0.38
CA TRP A 339 -12.21 8.97 -1.58
C TRP A 339 -13.33 8.94 -2.60
N MET A 340 -13.45 9.98 -3.42
CA MET A 340 -14.18 9.87 -4.68
C MET A 340 -13.44 8.90 -5.61
N ALA A 341 -14.18 7.94 -6.17
CA ALA A 341 -13.71 7.06 -7.25
C ALA A 341 -13.82 7.74 -8.62
N GLU A 342 -14.68 8.75 -8.71
CA GLU A 342 -14.93 9.54 -9.91
C GLU A 342 -14.38 10.96 -9.77
N ASN A 343 -13.85 11.52 -10.87
CA ASN A 343 -13.38 12.90 -10.88
C ASN A 343 -14.57 13.89 -10.82
N LEU A 344 -14.40 15.01 -10.13
CA LEU A 344 -15.43 16.04 -9.96
C LEU A 344 -15.84 16.69 -11.30
N ASN A 345 -17.14 16.87 -11.51
CA ASN A 345 -17.76 17.43 -12.73
C ASN A 345 -18.60 18.72 -12.47
N TYR A 346 -18.46 19.32 -11.29
CA TYR A 346 -19.21 20.51 -10.86
C TYR A 346 -18.88 21.76 -11.73
N ALA A 347 -19.92 22.45 -12.22
CA ALA A 347 -19.78 23.47 -13.27
C ALA A 347 -20.49 24.82 -13.01
N ASP A 348 -21.18 24.99 -11.87
CA ASP A 348 -22.06 26.14 -11.63
C ASP A 348 -21.27 27.43 -11.33
N SER A 349 -20.82 28.10 -12.40
CA SER A 349 -20.10 29.37 -12.34
C SER A 349 -20.96 30.58 -11.92
N VAL A 350 -22.26 30.39 -11.66
CA VAL A 350 -23.14 31.43 -11.10
C VAL A 350 -23.08 31.39 -9.57
N LYS A 351 -23.20 30.21 -8.96
CA LYS A 351 -23.04 30.01 -7.52
C LYS A 351 -21.58 30.03 -7.06
N THR A 352 -20.66 29.58 -7.92
CA THR A 352 -19.22 29.46 -7.63
C THR A 352 -18.41 30.24 -8.67
N PRO A 353 -18.26 31.58 -8.51
CA PRO A 353 -17.75 32.44 -9.58
C PRO A 353 -16.28 32.19 -9.97
N SER A 354 -15.50 31.51 -9.12
CA SER A 354 -14.14 31.07 -9.43
C SER A 354 -14.07 30.12 -10.64
N LEU A 355 -15.14 29.37 -10.92
CA LEU A 355 -15.25 28.48 -12.08
C LEU A 355 -15.36 29.23 -13.42
N LYS A 356 -15.69 30.53 -13.43
CA LYS A 356 -16.05 31.28 -14.65
C LYS A 356 -14.86 31.40 -15.60
N GLY A 357 -14.90 30.65 -16.71
CA GLY A 357 -13.80 30.57 -17.67
C GLY A 357 -12.56 29.87 -17.13
N GLN A 358 -12.71 29.04 -16.08
CA GLN A 358 -11.63 28.31 -15.42
C GLN A 358 -11.94 26.81 -15.22
N ASN A 359 -12.97 26.29 -15.89
CA ASN A 359 -13.30 24.87 -15.95
C ASN A 359 -13.64 24.47 -17.40
N TRP A 360 -13.28 23.25 -17.80
CA TRP A 360 -13.46 22.75 -19.18
C TRP A 360 -13.70 21.24 -19.23
N CYS A 361 -14.36 20.79 -20.28
CA CYS A 361 -14.35 19.40 -20.75
C CYS A 361 -13.21 19.18 -21.74
N TYR A 362 -12.78 17.93 -21.96
CA TYR A 362 -11.84 17.61 -23.03
C TYR A 362 -12.39 18.05 -24.39
N ASN A 363 -11.58 18.73 -25.20
CA ASN A 363 -11.97 19.34 -26.48
C ASN A 363 -13.21 20.27 -26.41
N ASN A 364 -13.57 20.75 -25.21
CA ASN A 364 -14.80 21.52 -24.95
C ASN A 364 -16.12 20.80 -25.29
N ASP A 365 -16.15 19.45 -25.33
CA ASP A 365 -17.39 18.66 -25.49
C ASP A 365 -17.92 18.16 -24.13
N GLU A 366 -19.14 18.54 -23.78
CA GLU A 366 -19.86 18.14 -22.57
C GLU A 366 -20.06 16.62 -22.42
N LYS A 367 -19.98 15.83 -23.51
CA LYS A 367 -19.95 14.37 -23.43
C LYS A 367 -18.72 13.87 -22.68
N ASN A 368 -17.55 14.46 -22.96
CA ASN A 368 -16.27 14.04 -22.37
C ASN A 368 -16.22 14.32 -20.86
N CYS A 369 -16.89 15.39 -20.42
CA CYS A 369 -17.07 15.67 -18.99
C CYS A 369 -17.79 14.53 -18.23
N LYS A 370 -18.69 13.79 -18.90
CA LYS A 370 -19.40 12.63 -18.31
C LYS A 370 -18.57 11.34 -18.26
N VAL A 371 -17.41 11.33 -18.94
CA VAL A 371 -16.49 10.19 -18.99
C VAL A 371 -15.38 10.34 -17.96
N SER A 372 -14.95 11.57 -17.67
CA SER A 372 -13.74 11.79 -16.88
C SER A 372 -13.77 12.97 -15.90
N GLY A 373 -14.94 13.58 -15.68
CA GLY A 373 -15.06 14.85 -14.97
C GLY A 373 -14.43 16.04 -15.72
N ARG A 374 -14.23 17.15 -15.00
CA ARG A 374 -13.72 18.42 -15.56
C ARG A 374 -12.25 18.66 -15.25
N TYR A 375 -11.64 19.45 -16.13
CA TYR A 375 -10.36 20.11 -15.87
C TYR A 375 -10.63 21.48 -15.23
N TYR A 376 -9.98 21.77 -14.11
CA TYR A 376 -10.06 23.05 -13.40
C TYR A 376 -8.69 23.70 -13.32
N THR A 377 -8.60 25.03 -13.38
CA THR A 377 -7.39 25.72 -12.90
C THR A 377 -7.23 25.51 -11.40
N TRP A 378 -6.03 25.67 -10.86
CA TRP A 378 -5.85 25.57 -9.41
C TRP A 378 -6.70 26.61 -8.65
N ALA A 379 -6.80 27.84 -9.21
CA ALA A 379 -7.64 28.91 -8.65
C ALA A 379 -9.14 28.57 -8.63
N ALA A 380 -9.62 27.81 -9.63
CA ALA A 380 -10.95 27.22 -9.60
C ALA A 380 -11.04 26.10 -8.55
N ALA A 381 -10.10 25.17 -8.51
CA ALA A 381 -10.12 24.01 -7.61
C ALA A 381 -10.22 24.40 -6.11
N ILE A 382 -9.48 25.41 -5.67
CA ILE A 382 -9.51 25.93 -4.28
C ILE A 382 -10.69 26.87 -3.97
N ASP A 383 -11.55 27.15 -4.95
CA ASP A 383 -12.52 28.26 -4.96
C ASP A 383 -11.91 29.60 -4.47
N SER A 384 -10.98 30.15 -5.26
CA SER A 384 -10.25 31.36 -4.87
C SER A 384 -11.13 32.60 -4.67
N VAL A 385 -12.35 32.60 -5.21
CA VAL A 385 -13.32 33.68 -5.01
C VAL A 385 -14.01 33.55 -3.65
N ALA A 386 -14.35 32.35 -3.20
CA ALA A 386 -14.82 32.16 -1.83
C ALA A 386 -13.73 32.52 -0.81
N LEU A 387 -12.48 32.08 -1.04
CA LEU A 387 -11.33 32.43 -0.19
C LEU A 387 -11.09 33.94 -0.13
N ALA A 388 -11.18 34.66 -1.24
CA ALA A 388 -11.01 36.12 -1.26
C ALA A 388 -12.12 36.89 -0.54
N ASN A 389 -13.29 36.26 -0.33
CA ASN A 389 -14.46 36.83 0.35
C ASN A 389 -14.68 36.24 1.76
N ASP A 390 -13.76 35.42 2.29
CA ASP A 390 -13.81 34.91 3.66
C ASP A 390 -13.83 36.09 4.66
N SER A 391 -14.90 36.19 5.44
CA SER A 391 -15.14 37.31 6.38
C SER A 391 -14.18 37.34 7.58
N LYS A 392 -13.44 36.26 7.84
CA LYS A 392 -12.49 36.12 8.95
C LYS A 392 -11.05 36.19 8.47
N ASN A 393 -10.72 35.56 7.35
CA ASN A 393 -9.37 35.49 6.81
C ASN A 393 -9.38 35.48 5.26
N PRO A 394 -9.57 36.64 4.61
CA PRO A 394 -9.68 36.72 3.16
C PRO A 394 -8.32 36.48 2.46
N LEU A 395 -8.24 35.47 1.61
CA LEU A 395 -7.02 35.06 0.90
C LEU A 395 -7.15 35.26 -0.62
N ASN A 396 -6.26 36.07 -1.20
CA ASN A 396 -6.31 36.46 -2.62
C ASN A 396 -5.47 35.49 -3.49
N CYS A 397 -5.98 34.28 -3.69
CA CYS A 397 -5.28 33.18 -4.35
C CYS A 397 -5.41 33.17 -5.88
N GLY A 398 -4.39 32.66 -6.57
CA GLY A 398 -4.46 32.34 -8.00
C GLY A 398 -3.13 32.48 -8.74
N TYR A 399 -3.15 32.39 -10.07
CA TYR A 399 -1.95 32.60 -10.89
C TYR A 399 -1.45 34.05 -10.81
N GLY A 400 -0.14 34.23 -10.57
CA GLY A 400 0.47 35.55 -10.37
C GLY A 400 0.36 36.06 -8.94
N LYS A 401 -0.05 35.22 -7.98
CA LYS A 401 -0.17 35.55 -6.56
C LYS A 401 0.22 34.34 -5.71
N THR A 402 0.82 34.61 -4.57
CA THR A 402 0.93 33.68 -3.43
C THR A 402 -0.03 34.19 -2.37
N CYS A 403 -0.85 33.33 -1.77
CA CYS A 403 -1.85 33.71 -0.78
C CYS A 403 -1.65 33.09 0.61
N GLY A 404 -0.78 32.09 0.76
CA GLY A 404 -0.49 31.48 2.05
C GLY A 404 -1.63 30.61 2.58
N ILE A 405 -2.09 29.64 1.77
CA ILE A 405 -2.98 28.59 2.29
C ILE A 405 -2.19 27.75 3.31
N ASN A 406 -2.69 27.70 4.54
CA ASN A 406 -2.06 27.03 5.69
C ASN A 406 -3.01 26.07 6.43
N ARG A 407 -4.14 25.75 5.79
CA ARG A 407 -5.27 24.98 6.31
C ARG A 407 -5.98 24.33 5.14
N GLY A 408 -6.83 23.34 5.40
CA GLY A 408 -7.52 22.64 4.32
C GLY A 408 -8.51 23.58 3.67
N VAL A 409 -8.72 23.39 2.38
CA VAL A 409 -9.78 24.08 1.66
C VAL A 409 -10.75 23.04 1.13
N GLN A 410 -12.02 23.20 1.49
CA GLN A 410 -13.10 22.52 0.78
C GLN A 410 -12.97 22.76 -0.73
N GLY A 411 -12.65 24.01 -1.10
CA GLY A 411 -12.56 24.43 -2.49
C GLY A 411 -13.89 24.17 -3.19
N ILE A 412 -13.83 23.62 -4.40
CA ILE A 412 -15.04 23.26 -5.15
C ILE A 412 -15.60 21.88 -4.79
N CYS A 413 -15.03 21.15 -3.83
CA CYS A 413 -15.62 19.92 -3.35
C CYS A 413 -16.95 20.19 -2.60
N PRO A 414 -17.90 19.24 -2.62
CA PRO A 414 -19.18 19.37 -1.91
C PRO A 414 -19.01 19.35 -0.39
N ASP A 415 -20.01 19.84 0.35
CA ASP A 415 -19.95 19.92 1.81
C ASP A 415 -19.67 18.55 2.46
N GLY A 416 -18.75 18.53 3.44
CA GLY A 416 -18.24 17.29 4.06
C GLY A 416 -17.15 16.58 3.25
N TRP A 417 -16.72 17.16 2.13
CA TRP A 417 -15.58 16.75 1.32
C TRP A 417 -14.64 17.93 1.10
N HIS A 418 -13.39 17.67 0.77
CA HIS A 418 -12.43 18.72 0.48
C HIS A 418 -11.40 18.33 -0.59
N LEU A 419 -10.70 19.35 -1.10
CA LEU A 419 -9.60 19.17 -2.03
C LEU A 419 -8.41 18.58 -1.26
N PRO A 420 -7.90 17.38 -1.62
CA PRO A 420 -6.93 16.69 -0.78
C PRO A 420 -5.63 17.46 -0.62
N THR A 421 -5.03 17.29 0.54
CA THR A 421 -3.73 17.87 0.89
C THR A 421 -2.58 17.05 0.33
N LEU A 422 -1.39 17.63 0.24
CA LEU A 422 -0.16 16.87 -0.02
C LEU A 422 0.11 15.81 1.05
N HIS A 423 -0.31 16.06 2.29
CA HIS A 423 -0.17 15.08 3.37
C HIS A 423 -1.09 13.87 3.15
N GLU A 424 -2.35 14.07 2.80
CA GLU A 424 -3.30 12.97 2.53
C GLU A 424 -2.95 12.19 1.26
N TRP A 425 -2.50 12.88 0.21
CA TRP A 425 -1.91 12.22 -0.95
C TRP A 425 -0.65 11.41 -0.57
N GLY A 426 0.18 11.93 0.33
CA GLY A 426 1.34 11.22 0.87
C GLY A 426 0.97 10.00 1.69
N LEU A 427 -0.03 10.11 2.58
CA LEU A 427 -0.55 9.00 3.38
C LEU A 427 -1.13 7.89 2.50
N LEU A 428 -1.95 8.24 1.50
CA LEU A 428 -2.44 7.29 0.51
C LEU A 428 -1.27 6.61 -0.22
N GLY A 429 -0.30 7.38 -0.70
CA GLY A 429 0.87 6.85 -1.40
C GLY A 429 1.72 5.92 -0.54
N VAL A 430 1.89 6.20 0.76
CA VAL A 430 2.62 5.35 1.72
C VAL A 430 1.83 4.07 2.01
N ALA A 431 0.54 4.19 2.34
CA ALA A 431 -0.33 3.07 2.70
C ALA A 431 -0.46 2.02 1.58
N LEU A 432 -0.25 2.40 0.32
CA LEU A 432 -0.36 1.49 -0.83
C LEU A 432 1.01 0.89 -1.24
N GLY A 433 1.87 0.57 -0.26
CA GLY A 433 3.19 -0.01 -0.50
C GLY A 433 4.25 1.01 -0.95
N ASN A 434 4.08 2.28 -0.58
CA ASN A 434 4.84 3.45 -1.02
C ASN A 434 4.65 3.85 -2.50
N ALA A 435 5.01 5.11 -2.79
CA ALA A 435 4.99 5.77 -4.10
C ALA A 435 5.66 5.01 -5.27
N GLY A 436 6.43 3.93 -4.98
CA GLY A 436 7.02 3.04 -5.98
C GLY A 436 6.05 2.10 -6.67
N VAL A 437 4.95 1.72 -6.01
CA VAL A 437 3.98 0.70 -6.46
C VAL A 437 2.54 1.22 -6.44
N ALA A 438 2.23 2.19 -5.57
CA ALA A 438 0.91 2.76 -5.40
C ALA A 438 0.23 3.26 -6.70
N GLY A 439 0.99 3.67 -7.71
CA GLY A 439 0.40 4.08 -8.99
C GLY A 439 -0.35 2.94 -9.67
N ASP A 440 0.16 1.70 -9.58
CA ASP A 440 -0.46 0.53 -10.21
C ASP A 440 -1.76 0.11 -9.53
N SER A 441 -1.79 0.18 -8.19
CA SER A 441 -2.98 -0.08 -7.37
C SER A 441 -4.07 0.99 -7.47
N LEU A 442 -3.75 2.16 -8.03
CA LEU A 442 -4.67 3.30 -8.19
C LEU A 442 -5.16 3.51 -9.63
N LYS A 443 -4.38 3.10 -10.65
CA LYS A 443 -4.78 3.11 -12.08
C LYS A 443 -6.03 2.23 -12.28
N ALA A 444 -6.98 2.71 -13.09
CA ALA A 444 -8.10 1.91 -13.59
C ALA A 444 -7.63 0.68 -14.41
N LEU A 445 -8.51 -0.32 -14.51
CA LEU A 445 -8.25 -1.62 -15.15
C LEU A 445 -7.98 -1.55 -16.66
N THR A 446 -8.39 -0.48 -17.34
CA THR A 446 -8.20 -0.29 -18.79
C THR A 446 -8.00 1.19 -19.11
N GLY A 447 -7.42 1.49 -20.27
CA GLY A 447 -7.32 2.83 -20.85
C GLY A 447 -5.95 3.50 -20.70
N TRP A 448 -4.96 2.84 -20.10
CA TRP A 448 -3.61 3.40 -19.89
C TRP A 448 -2.61 3.04 -21.00
N ASP A 449 -3.03 2.24 -21.98
CA ASP A 449 -2.22 1.93 -23.14
C ASP A 449 -2.21 3.11 -24.12
N TYR A 450 -1.03 3.70 -24.25
CA TYR A 450 -0.75 4.85 -25.11
C TYR A 450 0.30 4.47 -26.16
N ALA A 451 -0.10 4.57 -27.43
CA ALA A 451 0.74 4.65 -28.64
C ALA A 451 2.16 4.05 -28.52
N GLY A 452 2.24 2.71 -28.47
CA GLY A 452 3.52 1.96 -28.49
C GLY A 452 3.97 1.40 -27.14
N THR A 453 3.19 1.59 -26.08
CA THR A 453 3.36 0.92 -24.78
C THR A 453 2.11 0.11 -24.48
N ALA A 454 2.22 -1.23 -24.56
CA ALA A 454 1.14 -2.18 -24.23
C ALA A 454 1.26 -2.65 -22.77
N ASP A 455 0.14 -3.11 -22.20
CA ASP A 455 0.04 -3.73 -20.88
C ASP A 455 0.35 -2.78 -19.69
N ASN A 456 -0.04 -1.50 -19.79
CA ASN A 456 0.24 -0.45 -18.80
C ASN A 456 -0.97 -0.08 -17.93
N ASN A 457 -2.05 -0.86 -18.01
CA ASN A 457 -3.22 -0.73 -17.14
C ASN A 457 -2.88 -0.93 -15.66
N GLY A 458 -3.80 -0.55 -14.77
CA GLY A 458 -3.69 -0.83 -13.34
C GLY A 458 -4.45 -2.08 -12.91
N VAL A 459 -4.24 -2.46 -11.66
CA VAL A 459 -5.04 -3.49 -10.98
C VAL A 459 -6.22 -2.92 -10.20
N ASP A 460 -6.29 -1.59 -10.05
CA ASP A 460 -7.27 -0.84 -9.26
C ASP A 460 -7.70 -1.53 -7.95
N ALA A 461 -6.71 -2.01 -7.19
CA ALA A 461 -6.92 -2.95 -6.08
C ALA A 461 -7.79 -2.40 -4.93
N TYR A 462 -7.98 -1.08 -4.90
CA TYR A 462 -8.75 -0.37 -3.87
C TYR A 462 -9.90 0.47 -4.45
N GLY A 463 -10.23 0.28 -5.74
CA GLY A 463 -11.30 0.98 -6.45
C GLY A 463 -11.10 2.49 -6.57
N PHE A 464 -9.87 2.97 -6.60
CA PHE A 464 -9.63 4.39 -6.85
C PHE A 464 -9.93 4.76 -8.31
N ALA A 465 -9.79 3.84 -9.27
CA ALA A 465 -10.15 4.04 -10.68
C ALA A 465 -9.58 5.34 -11.29
N ALA A 466 -8.26 5.54 -11.19
CA ALA A 466 -7.60 6.67 -11.84
C ALA A 466 -7.68 6.51 -13.37
N LEU A 467 -8.20 7.53 -14.05
CA LEU A 467 -8.34 7.60 -15.50
C LEU A 467 -7.23 8.48 -16.09
N PRO A 468 -6.57 8.10 -17.19
CA PRO A 468 -5.45 8.86 -17.77
C PRO A 468 -5.94 10.06 -18.60
N THR A 469 -6.59 11.01 -17.94
CA THR A 469 -7.24 12.17 -18.57
C THR A 469 -6.26 13.21 -19.14
N GLY A 470 -4.96 13.07 -18.92
CA GLY A 470 -3.97 14.10 -19.17
C GLY A 470 -4.30 15.39 -18.40
N ARG A 471 -3.84 16.52 -18.94
CA ARG A 471 -4.18 17.88 -18.46
C ARG A 471 -4.37 18.85 -19.61
N MET A 472 -5.13 19.90 -19.38
CA MET A 472 -5.25 21.03 -20.32
C MET A 472 -4.08 22.00 -20.09
N VAL A 473 -3.29 22.29 -21.13
CA VAL A 473 -2.17 23.26 -21.07
C VAL A 473 -2.53 24.64 -21.60
N SER A 474 -3.54 24.73 -22.47
CA SER A 474 -4.20 25.98 -22.89
C SER A 474 -5.65 25.69 -23.30
N THR A 475 -6.49 26.71 -23.48
CA THR A 475 -7.94 26.57 -23.79
C THR A 475 -8.27 25.79 -25.07
N SER A 476 -7.27 25.41 -25.86
CA SER A 476 -7.39 24.59 -27.07
C SER A 476 -6.29 23.53 -27.18
N SER A 477 -5.64 23.15 -26.08
CA SER A 477 -4.55 22.17 -26.08
C SER A 477 -4.50 21.36 -24.80
N TRP A 478 -4.46 20.04 -24.96
CA TRP A 478 -4.30 19.06 -23.90
C TRP A 478 -3.01 18.26 -24.12
N SER A 479 -2.40 17.82 -23.02
CA SER A 479 -1.18 17.01 -23.02
C SER A 479 -1.41 15.69 -22.28
N ASN A 480 -0.82 14.61 -22.79
CA ASN A 480 -0.66 13.33 -22.10
C ASN A 480 -1.99 12.60 -21.78
N VAL A 481 -3.03 12.83 -22.59
CA VAL A 481 -4.26 12.03 -22.54
C VAL A 481 -3.94 10.59 -22.97
N GLY A 482 -4.52 9.61 -22.28
CA GLY A 482 -4.23 8.18 -22.43
C GLY A 482 -2.96 7.69 -21.74
N SER A 483 -2.10 8.58 -21.22
CA SER A 483 -0.84 8.18 -20.57
C SER A 483 -0.65 8.72 -19.15
N ASN A 484 -1.32 9.79 -18.75
CA ASN A 484 -1.11 10.43 -17.45
C ASN A 484 -2.42 10.91 -16.84
N VAL A 485 -2.47 11.04 -15.53
CA VAL A 485 -3.47 11.85 -14.81
C VAL A 485 -2.79 12.85 -13.90
N TYR A 486 -3.46 13.97 -13.64
CA TYR A 486 -2.99 15.01 -12.73
C TYR A 486 -4.15 15.44 -11.83
N TYR A 487 -3.97 15.37 -10.51
CA TYR A 487 -4.96 15.81 -9.54
C TYR A 487 -4.43 16.96 -8.70
N TRP A 488 -5.17 18.07 -8.65
CA TRP A 488 -4.78 19.20 -7.79
C TRP A 488 -4.75 18.80 -6.31
N SER A 489 -3.75 19.32 -5.59
CA SER A 489 -3.79 19.41 -4.13
C SER A 489 -4.23 20.82 -3.69
N SER A 490 -4.56 20.97 -2.41
CA SER A 490 -4.91 22.27 -1.80
C SER A 490 -3.76 23.29 -1.81
N GLU A 491 -2.52 22.84 -1.95
CA GLU A 491 -1.31 23.61 -1.72
C GLU A 491 -0.80 24.33 -2.99
N GLU A 492 -0.35 25.57 -2.80
CA GLU A 492 0.41 26.30 -3.82
C GLU A 492 1.93 26.09 -3.69
N ASP A 493 2.63 26.44 -4.77
CA ASP A 493 4.08 26.58 -4.79
C ASP A 493 4.45 27.95 -5.37
N GLY A 494 4.57 28.92 -4.46
CA GLY A 494 4.84 30.31 -4.80
C GLY A 494 3.81 30.95 -5.74
N THR A 495 4.30 31.88 -6.57
CA THR A 495 3.46 32.87 -7.27
C THR A 495 2.71 32.31 -8.49
N TYR A 496 3.29 31.32 -9.16
CA TYR A 496 2.79 30.84 -10.46
C TYR A 496 2.40 29.37 -10.47
N GLU A 497 2.86 28.58 -9.50
CA GLU A 497 2.76 27.13 -9.51
C GLU A 497 1.97 26.60 -8.31
N ALA A 498 1.41 25.41 -8.45
CA ALA A 498 0.71 24.72 -7.38
C ALA A 498 1.00 23.23 -7.44
N ARG A 499 0.77 22.57 -6.31
CA ARG A 499 1.15 21.19 -6.09
C ARG A 499 0.04 20.24 -6.55
N TYR A 500 0.42 19.12 -7.16
CA TYR A 500 -0.49 18.11 -7.68
C TYR A 500 0.08 16.71 -7.49
N SER A 501 -0.79 15.70 -7.46
CA SER A 501 -0.41 14.30 -7.60
C SER A 501 -0.49 13.85 -9.06
N ASN A 502 0.39 12.92 -9.46
CA ASN A 502 0.47 12.41 -10.82
C ASN A 502 0.67 10.89 -10.83
N ILE A 503 -0.05 10.22 -11.73
CA ILE A 503 0.12 8.81 -12.09
C ILE A 503 0.35 8.76 -13.61
N ASN A 504 1.20 7.85 -14.07
CA ASN A 504 1.67 7.71 -15.45
C ASN A 504 1.53 6.24 -15.89
N ASN A 505 1.39 5.98 -17.18
CA ASN A 505 1.25 4.62 -17.72
C ASN A 505 2.51 3.77 -17.56
N ILE A 506 3.68 4.28 -17.97
CA ILE A 506 4.96 3.54 -18.03
C ILE A 506 5.49 3.17 -16.63
N TYR A 507 5.02 3.84 -15.57
CA TYR A 507 5.51 3.65 -14.22
C TYR A 507 4.37 3.31 -13.26
N THR A 508 4.55 2.26 -12.46
CA THR A 508 3.75 1.88 -11.27
C THR A 508 3.75 2.95 -10.16
N LYS A 509 4.16 4.18 -10.45
CA LYS A 509 4.58 5.19 -9.47
C LYS A 509 3.56 6.29 -9.32
N PHE A 510 3.35 6.67 -8.07
CA PHE A 510 2.55 7.82 -7.65
C PHE A 510 3.49 8.95 -7.25
N TYR A 511 3.40 10.11 -7.90
CA TYR A 511 4.31 11.23 -7.68
C TYR A 511 3.60 12.47 -7.14
N LEU A 512 4.33 13.28 -6.39
CA LEU A 512 3.93 14.63 -5.95
C LEU A 512 4.85 15.65 -6.64
N PHE A 513 4.27 16.61 -7.36
CA PHE A 513 5.00 17.60 -8.17
C PHE A 513 4.36 18.99 -8.07
N GLN A 514 5.06 20.01 -8.56
CA GLN A 514 4.52 21.35 -8.81
C GLN A 514 4.32 21.62 -10.31
N GLY A 515 3.50 22.62 -10.62
CA GLY A 515 3.41 23.21 -11.95
C GLY A 515 2.36 24.32 -12.06
N SER A 516 2.38 25.02 -13.18
CA SER A 516 1.57 26.23 -13.43
C SER A 516 0.10 26.15 -12.99
N LYS A 517 -0.33 27.08 -12.11
CA LYS A 517 -1.72 27.28 -11.64
C LYS A 517 -2.74 27.47 -12.78
N LYS A 518 -2.28 27.76 -14.00
CA LYS A 518 -3.11 27.91 -15.21
C LYS A 518 -3.53 26.58 -15.86
N TYR A 519 -2.84 25.47 -15.58
CA TYR A 519 -3.19 24.20 -16.19
C TYR A 519 -4.57 23.75 -15.71
N GLY A 520 -5.36 23.17 -16.63
CA GLY A 520 -6.59 22.49 -16.27
C GLY A 520 -6.24 21.07 -15.84
N GLN A 521 -6.47 20.72 -14.57
CA GLN A 521 -6.24 19.38 -14.03
C GLN A 521 -7.52 18.86 -13.35
N SER A 522 -7.59 17.55 -13.14
CA SER A 522 -8.76 16.94 -12.50
C SER A 522 -8.79 17.26 -11.00
N VAL A 523 -9.98 17.25 -10.43
CA VAL A 523 -10.20 17.32 -8.98
C VAL A 523 -10.84 16.02 -8.53
N ARG A 524 -10.35 15.46 -7.43
CA ARG A 524 -10.84 14.23 -6.81
C ARG A 524 -10.88 14.46 -5.30
N CYS A 525 -12.07 14.50 -4.74
CA CYS A 525 -12.25 14.93 -3.36
C CYS A 525 -12.07 13.78 -2.37
N ILE A 526 -11.62 14.11 -1.16
CA ILE A 526 -11.57 13.23 0.00
C ILE A 526 -12.65 13.65 1.02
N LYS A 527 -13.23 12.69 1.72
CA LYS A 527 -14.28 12.92 2.73
C LYS A 527 -13.66 13.32 4.07
N GLY A 528 -14.11 14.43 4.64
CA GLY A 528 -13.62 14.92 5.93
C GLY A 528 -13.74 16.43 6.08
N ASP A 529 -13.57 16.93 7.30
CA ASP A 529 -13.53 18.36 7.59
C ASP A 529 -12.15 18.94 7.22
N PRO A 530 -12.05 19.89 6.27
CA PRO A 530 -10.78 20.49 5.86
C PRO A 530 -10.03 21.21 6.99
N SER A 531 -10.71 21.60 8.08
CA SER A 531 -10.04 22.17 9.27
C SER A 531 -9.27 21.14 10.10
N THR A 532 -9.54 19.85 9.87
CA THR A 532 -8.83 18.71 10.50
C THR A 532 -7.78 18.07 9.58
N ALA A 533 -7.78 18.41 8.29
CA ALA A 533 -6.76 17.96 7.35
C ALA A 533 -5.39 18.56 7.73
N ALA A 534 -4.41 17.70 8.01
CA ALA A 534 -3.10 18.12 8.55
C ALA A 534 -2.21 18.68 7.44
N ILE A 535 -1.77 19.94 7.59
CA ILE A 535 -1.23 20.75 6.48
C ILE A 535 0.02 21.53 6.85
N LYS A 536 0.84 21.72 5.82
CA LYS A 536 1.91 22.72 5.67
C LYS A 536 1.44 24.11 6.11
N SER A 537 1.87 24.56 7.29
CA SER A 537 1.53 25.89 7.78
C SER A 537 2.35 26.97 7.07
N SER A 538 1.69 27.89 6.38
CA SER A 538 2.29 29.02 5.65
C SER A 538 1.94 30.39 6.26
N SER A 539 2.79 31.39 5.97
CA SER A 539 2.79 32.71 6.60
C SER A 539 2.76 33.85 5.57
N SER A 540 1.86 34.82 5.76
CA SER A 540 1.81 36.06 4.95
C SER A 540 2.62 37.20 5.60
N SER A 541 3.63 37.72 4.92
CA SER A 541 4.37 38.91 5.36
C SER A 541 3.93 40.17 4.59
N SER A 542 3.16 41.04 5.24
CA SER A 542 2.90 42.39 4.73
C SER A 542 4.09 43.30 5.00
N VAL A 543 4.76 43.78 3.95
CA VAL A 543 5.86 44.75 4.06
C VAL A 543 5.32 46.09 4.57
N GLY A 544 5.86 46.56 5.69
CA GLY A 544 5.67 47.92 6.20
C GLY A 544 7.01 48.60 6.41
N GLU A 545 7.36 49.57 5.57
CA GLU A 545 8.56 50.39 5.77
C GLU A 545 8.36 51.36 6.96
N THR A 546 9.27 51.39 7.93
CA THR A 546 10.26 52.48 8.06
C THR A 546 10.99 52.53 9.42
N LYS A 547 12.26 52.97 9.35
CA LYS A 547 13.05 53.71 10.36
C LYS A 547 13.48 53.02 11.67
N SER A 548 14.76 52.64 11.65
CA SER A 548 15.80 52.95 12.66
C SER A 548 15.36 53.69 13.93
N SER A 549 15.68 53.11 15.09
CA SER A 549 16.63 53.72 16.03
C SER A 549 17.12 52.74 17.11
N SER A 550 18.33 52.99 17.60
CA SER A 550 19.04 52.22 18.62
C SER A 550 18.62 52.59 20.05
N SER A 551 18.64 51.62 20.98
CA SER A 551 19.20 51.86 22.33
C SER A 551 19.45 50.57 23.12
N SER A 552 20.50 50.57 23.92
CA SER A 552 21.01 49.45 24.71
C SER A 552 20.36 49.35 26.10
N ALA A 553 20.21 48.13 26.64
CA ALA A 553 20.01 47.89 28.07
C ALA A 553 20.68 46.56 28.50
N LYS A 554 21.07 46.48 29.79
CA LYS A 554 21.94 45.44 30.37
C LYS A 554 21.15 44.31 31.09
N LEU A 555 21.87 43.21 31.39
CA LEU A 555 21.82 42.30 32.57
C LEU A 555 20.55 42.32 33.47
N SER A 556 20.08 41.20 34.05
CA SER A 556 20.86 40.15 34.69
C SER A 556 20.05 38.87 35.00
N SER A 557 20.74 37.86 35.55
CA SER A 557 20.25 36.57 36.03
C SER A 557 19.22 36.60 37.17
N SER A 558 18.39 35.54 37.24
CA SER A 558 18.32 34.69 38.44
C SER A 558 17.62 33.35 38.11
N VAL A 559 18.06 32.27 38.77
CA VAL A 559 17.60 30.90 38.57
C VAL A 559 16.59 30.55 39.67
N VAL A 560 15.42 30.00 39.32
CA VAL A 560 14.66 29.14 40.23
C VAL A 560 13.98 28.02 39.46
N VAL A 561 14.16 26.79 39.93
CA VAL A 561 13.57 25.57 39.36
C VAL A 561 12.24 25.28 40.05
N SER A 562 11.15 25.09 39.29
CA SER A 562 10.03 24.25 39.74
C SER A 562 9.03 23.89 38.64
N SER A 563 8.59 22.63 38.72
CA SER A 563 7.25 22.14 38.39
C SER A 563 6.75 22.31 36.95
N SER A 564 6.63 21.15 36.30
CA SER A 564 5.57 20.81 35.34
C SER A 564 4.41 21.82 35.23
N SER A 565 4.42 22.61 34.17
CA SER A 565 3.23 23.25 33.64
C SER A 565 2.95 22.62 32.27
N GLN A 566 1.86 21.85 32.19
CA GLN A 566 1.27 21.54 30.89
C GLN A 566 0.92 22.87 30.24
N VAL A 567 1.63 23.20 29.15
CA VAL A 567 1.34 24.38 28.35
C VAL A 567 0.03 24.12 27.60
N LYS A 568 -1.10 24.43 28.26
CA LYS A 568 -2.38 24.63 27.58
C LYS A 568 -2.21 25.83 26.66
N MET A 569 -2.01 25.58 25.37
CA MET A 569 -2.05 26.63 24.36
C MET A 569 -3.23 26.47 23.41
N SER A 570 -3.77 27.63 23.05
CA SER A 570 -4.93 27.79 22.18
C SER A 570 -4.61 27.34 20.76
N SER A 571 -5.60 26.78 20.07
CA SER A 571 -5.51 26.15 18.75
C SER A 571 -5.34 27.14 17.57
N SER A 572 -4.48 28.15 17.72
CA SER A 572 -4.43 29.32 16.82
C SER A 572 -3.01 29.84 16.51
N SER A 573 -1.97 29.08 16.83
CA SER A 573 -0.58 29.48 16.56
C SER A 573 -0.11 28.98 15.19
N VAL A 574 -0.15 29.87 14.19
CA VAL A 574 0.40 29.61 12.85
C VAL A 574 1.92 29.41 12.94
N VAL A 575 2.42 28.30 12.41
CA VAL A 575 3.85 27.99 12.32
C VAL A 575 4.40 28.57 11.01
N PRO A 576 5.47 29.38 11.00
CA PRO A 576 6.10 29.81 9.76
C PRO A 576 6.58 28.62 8.91
N SER A 577 6.30 28.64 7.59
CA SER A 577 6.72 27.59 6.66
C SER A 577 8.24 27.50 6.55
N GLY A 578 8.91 28.65 6.54
CA GLY A 578 10.37 28.73 6.48
C GLY A 578 11.07 28.44 7.80
N TRP A 579 12.40 28.29 7.71
CA TRP A 579 13.22 28.12 8.90
C TRP A 579 13.21 29.38 9.76
N SER A 580 12.92 29.21 11.05
CA SER A 580 13.04 30.25 12.05
C SER A 580 13.45 29.66 13.38
N TRP A 581 14.45 30.28 13.98
CA TRP A 581 15.02 29.95 15.29
C TRP A 581 14.15 30.40 16.47
N ASP A 582 13.07 31.13 16.20
CA ASP A 582 12.05 31.51 17.19
C ASP A 582 10.91 30.49 17.28
N VAL A 583 10.83 29.53 16.36
CA VAL A 583 9.82 28.47 16.36
C VAL A 583 10.31 27.29 17.22
N PRO A 584 9.61 26.93 18.31
CA PRO A 584 9.98 25.78 19.13
C PRO A 584 9.88 24.46 18.35
N LYS A 585 10.76 23.50 18.66
CA LYS A 585 10.77 22.16 18.03
C LYS A 585 9.45 21.41 18.23
N GLU A 586 8.75 21.70 19.32
CA GLU A 586 7.45 21.13 19.68
C GLU A 586 6.39 21.34 18.58
N LEU A 587 6.52 22.44 17.82
CA LEU A 587 5.64 22.79 16.69
C LEU A 587 6.12 22.22 15.33
N ARG A 588 7.25 21.49 15.30
CA ARG A 588 7.80 20.88 14.08
C ARG A 588 7.46 19.39 13.95
N PHE A 589 7.13 18.72 15.05
CA PHE A 589 6.72 17.31 15.05
C PHE A 589 5.38 17.11 14.34
N ASN A 590 5.25 16.02 13.59
CA ASN A 590 3.99 15.61 12.98
C ASN A 590 2.92 15.31 14.07
N PRO A 591 1.79 16.04 14.14
CA PRO A 591 0.78 15.83 15.19
C PRO A 591 0.02 14.50 15.06
N ASN A 592 0.07 13.86 13.88
CA ASN A 592 -0.58 12.58 13.61
C ASN A 592 0.27 11.37 14.04
N ILE A 593 1.56 11.57 14.37
CA ILE A 593 2.45 10.50 14.82
C ILE A 593 2.50 10.46 16.34
N LYS A 594 2.34 9.26 16.91
CA LYS A 594 2.61 9.02 18.31
C LYS A 594 4.13 8.86 18.52
N TYR A 595 4.71 9.76 19.31
CA TYR A 595 6.10 9.68 19.74
C TYR A 595 6.17 9.08 21.15
N ASP A 596 7.17 8.24 21.37
CA ASP A 596 7.61 7.88 22.71
C ASP A 596 8.68 8.89 23.18
N SER A 597 9.28 8.69 24.35
CA SER A 597 10.32 9.57 24.87
C SER A 597 11.37 8.79 25.65
N MET A 598 12.62 9.25 25.59
CA MET A 598 13.72 8.79 26.41
C MET A 598 14.26 9.92 27.30
N VAL A 599 14.93 9.56 28.40
CA VAL A 599 15.66 10.52 29.24
C VAL A 599 17.14 10.19 29.15
N ASP A 600 17.96 11.14 28.74
CA ASP A 600 19.42 10.97 28.79
C ASP A 600 19.86 11.05 30.27
N PRO A 601 20.46 9.98 30.83
CA PRO A 601 20.81 9.95 32.24
C PRO A 601 21.95 10.92 32.60
N ARG A 602 22.70 11.42 31.63
CA ARG A 602 23.93 12.21 31.81
C ARG A 602 23.64 13.69 32.08
N ASP A 603 22.62 14.24 31.41
CA ASP A 603 22.19 15.65 31.48
C ASP A 603 20.72 15.84 31.91
N LYS A 604 19.94 14.76 32.02
CA LYS A 604 18.50 14.72 32.35
C LYS A 604 17.59 15.35 31.29
N ARG A 605 18.07 15.58 30.07
CA ARG A 605 17.23 16.01 28.94
C ARG A 605 16.29 14.89 28.52
N VAL A 606 15.08 15.27 28.13
CA VAL A 606 14.08 14.37 27.55
C VAL A 606 14.09 14.59 26.04
N TYR A 607 14.17 13.50 25.27
CA TYR A 607 14.13 13.52 23.81
C TYR A 607 12.98 12.64 23.33
N LYS A 608 12.22 13.10 22.34
CA LYS A 608 11.26 12.27 21.60
C LYS A 608 11.98 11.24 20.74
N VAL A 609 11.41 10.06 20.70
CA VAL A 609 11.88 8.92 19.90
C VAL A 609 10.69 8.31 19.14
N VAL A 610 10.97 7.67 18.03
CA VAL A 610 9.95 7.03 17.19
C VAL A 610 10.43 5.65 16.74
N LYS A 611 9.52 4.68 16.74
CA LYS A 611 9.76 3.38 16.10
C LYS A 611 9.39 3.52 14.62
N ILE A 612 10.37 3.39 13.73
CA ILE A 612 10.15 3.29 12.29
C ILE A 612 10.04 1.80 11.96
N GLU A 613 8.86 1.39 11.50
CA GLU A 613 8.54 0.01 11.13
C GLU A 613 8.00 -0.04 9.71
N VAL A 614 8.53 -0.95 8.88
CA VAL A 614 8.05 -1.25 7.53
C VAL A 614 7.94 -2.77 7.42
N LYS A 615 6.73 -3.30 7.64
CA LYS A 615 6.47 -4.73 7.83
C LYS A 615 6.73 -5.53 6.56
N GLU A 616 6.42 -4.93 5.40
CA GLU A 616 6.55 -5.52 4.06
C GLU A 616 8.01 -5.80 3.68
N ARG A 617 8.97 -5.30 4.48
CA ARG A 617 10.41 -5.44 4.25
C ARG A 617 11.21 -5.79 5.52
N ASP A 618 10.53 -6.23 6.58
CA ASP A 618 11.12 -6.64 7.86
C ASP A 618 12.08 -5.59 8.49
N TYR A 619 11.72 -4.30 8.39
CA TYR A 619 12.47 -3.23 9.03
C TYR A 619 11.77 -2.75 10.30
N SER A 620 12.49 -2.72 11.42
CA SER A 620 12.03 -2.17 12.70
C SER A 620 13.21 -1.60 13.49
N LYS A 621 13.35 -0.27 13.55
CA LYS A 621 14.37 0.42 14.35
C LYS A 621 13.76 1.59 15.12
N VAL A 622 14.31 1.89 16.30
CA VAL A 622 13.93 3.08 17.09
C VAL A 622 14.97 4.18 16.88
N TRP A 623 14.53 5.31 16.35
CA TRP A 623 15.35 6.49 16.08
C TRP A 623 15.02 7.62 17.06
N MET A 624 15.99 8.47 17.36
CA MET A 624 15.67 9.80 17.90
C MET A 624 14.94 10.62 16.83
N ALA A 625 13.78 11.18 17.18
CA ALA A 625 13.09 12.18 16.36
C ALA A 625 13.72 13.59 16.53
N GLU A 626 14.48 13.77 17.61
CA GLU A 626 15.22 14.98 17.92
C GLU A 626 16.72 14.83 17.61
N ASN A 627 17.40 15.95 17.45
CA ASN A 627 18.86 15.98 17.39
C ASN A 627 19.44 16.07 18.80
N LEU A 628 20.56 15.39 19.04
CA LEU A 628 21.23 15.35 20.34
C LEU A 628 21.68 16.77 20.77
N ASN A 629 21.49 17.10 22.06
CA ASN A 629 21.84 18.38 22.68
C ASN A 629 22.71 18.19 23.95
N TYR A 630 23.58 17.19 23.93
CA TYR A 630 24.53 16.87 25.00
C TYR A 630 25.81 17.72 24.92
N ASP A 631 26.29 18.26 26.04
CA ASP A 631 27.39 19.26 26.08
C ASP A 631 28.36 19.19 27.27
N ASP A 632 28.32 18.12 28.07
CA ASP A 632 29.21 17.96 29.24
C ASP A 632 30.66 17.64 28.81
N SER A 633 31.38 18.70 28.43
CA SER A 633 32.80 18.64 28.06
C SER A 633 33.76 18.38 29.23
N VAL A 634 33.24 18.23 30.46
CA VAL A 634 34.03 17.79 31.63
C VAL A 634 34.05 16.26 31.70
N LYS A 635 32.88 15.61 31.52
CA LYS A 635 32.78 14.15 31.44
C LYS A 635 33.18 13.58 30.08
N THR A 636 32.97 14.34 29.00
CA THR A 636 33.24 13.92 27.61
C THR A 636 34.21 14.91 26.96
N PRO A 637 35.54 14.78 27.20
CA PRO A 637 36.53 15.78 26.77
C PRO A 637 36.56 16.07 25.28
N SER A 638 36.14 15.11 24.43
CA SER A 638 36.02 15.27 22.98
C SER A 638 35.14 16.45 22.57
N LEU A 639 34.15 16.84 23.38
CA LEU A 639 33.24 17.96 23.14
C LEU A 639 33.91 19.34 23.29
N LYS A 640 35.06 19.42 23.98
CA LYS A 640 35.70 20.68 24.39
C LYS A 640 36.21 21.45 23.17
N GLY A 641 35.48 22.52 22.81
CA GLY A 641 35.78 23.31 21.60
C GLY A 641 35.37 22.65 20.29
N ASN A 642 34.60 21.55 20.34
CA ASN A 642 34.16 20.77 19.19
C ASN A 642 32.62 20.60 19.11
N SER A 643 31.88 21.33 19.94
CA SER A 643 30.41 21.33 19.95
C SER A 643 29.87 22.75 20.11
N TRP A 644 28.81 23.08 19.39
CA TRP A 644 28.29 24.45 19.29
C TRP A 644 26.76 24.49 19.19
N CYS A 645 26.19 25.61 19.63
CA CYS A 645 24.86 26.06 19.19
C CYS A 645 25.01 26.92 17.93
N TYR A 646 23.93 27.10 17.17
CA TYR A 646 23.92 28.10 16.10
C TYR A 646 24.26 29.49 16.69
N HIS A 647 25.27 30.17 16.12
CA HIS A 647 25.86 31.40 16.68
C HIS A 647 26.06 31.39 18.20
N ASP A 648 26.50 30.25 18.76
CA ASP A 648 26.76 30.03 20.20
C ASP A 648 25.61 30.42 21.14
N THR A 649 24.38 30.46 20.60
CA THR A 649 23.18 30.90 21.31
C THR A 649 22.41 29.69 21.86
N THR A 650 22.40 29.53 23.18
CA THR A 650 21.80 28.36 23.87
C THR A 650 20.33 28.12 23.51
N LYS A 651 19.54 29.17 23.34
CA LYS A 651 18.13 29.09 22.86
C LYS A 651 18.01 28.26 21.58
N TYR A 652 18.96 28.37 20.66
CA TYR A 652 18.91 27.71 19.36
C TYR A 652 19.24 26.22 19.47
N CYS A 653 20.12 25.82 20.41
CA CYS A 653 20.31 24.42 20.77
C CYS A 653 19.02 23.73 21.25
N GLU A 654 18.17 24.44 22.01
CA GLU A 654 16.88 23.87 22.45
C GLU A 654 15.89 23.66 21.29
N VAL A 655 16.06 24.36 20.16
CA VAL A 655 15.25 24.21 18.94
C VAL A 655 15.80 23.15 17.99
N SER A 656 17.12 23.04 17.82
CA SER A 656 17.73 22.22 16.75
C SER A 656 18.62 21.07 17.21
N GLY A 657 18.87 20.92 18.51
CA GLY A 657 20.03 20.20 19.02
C GLY A 657 21.36 20.90 18.66
N ARG A 658 22.47 20.22 18.94
CA ARG A 658 23.84 20.74 18.77
C ARG A 658 24.48 20.30 17.47
N TYR A 659 25.52 21.05 17.10
CA TYR A 659 26.46 20.71 16.05
C TYR A 659 27.75 20.19 16.68
N TYR A 660 28.25 19.06 16.19
CA TYR A 660 29.46 18.39 16.67
C TYR A 660 30.44 18.22 15.51
N THR A 661 31.75 18.27 15.78
CA THR A 661 32.73 17.70 14.82
C THR A 661 32.59 16.18 14.78
N TRP A 662 33.10 15.52 13.74
CA TRP A 662 33.07 14.05 13.69
C TRP A 662 33.86 13.43 14.86
N ALA A 663 35.02 14.03 15.20
CA ALA A 663 35.82 13.62 16.36
C ALA A 663 35.07 13.77 17.69
N ALA A 664 34.21 14.79 17.83
CA ALA A 664 33.28 14.89 18.95
C ALA A 664 32.19 13.82 18.88
N ALA A 665 31.55 13.61 17.72
CA ALA A 665 30.44 12.67 17.56
C ALA A 665 30.81 11.22 17.91
N ILE A 666 32.01 10.78 17.56
CA ILE A 666 32.53 9.43 17.87
C ILE A 666 33.14 9.30 19.27
N ASP A 667 33.19 10.39 20.05
CA ASP A 667 33.96 10.53 21.30
C ASP A 667 35.42 10.07 21.17
N SER A 668 36.19 10.73 20.29
CA SER A 668 37.53 10.26 19.92
C SER A 668 38.55 10.24 21.07
N VAL A 669 38.35 11.01 22.14
CA VAL A 669 39.15 10.92 23.36
C VAL A 669 38.84 9.65 24.15
N ALA A 670 37.59 9.19 24.18
CA ALA A 670 37.27 7.88 24.78
C ALA A 670 37.90 6.74 23.96
N LEU A 671 37.75 6.77 22.63
CA LEU A 671 38.38 5.79 21.73
C LEU A 671 39.90 5.74 21.87
N ALA A 672 40.58 6.90 21.96
CA ALA A 672 42.03 6.95 22.11
C ALA A 672 42.53 6.45 23.48
N ASN A 673 41.65 6.34 24.48
CA ASN A 673 41.96 5.84 25.82
C ASN A 673 41.31 4.47 26.12
N ASP A 674 40.73 3.79 25.13
CA ASP A 674 40.19 2.44 25.31
C ASP A 674 41.32 1.48 25.73
N PRO A 675 41.19 0.75 26.86
CA PRO A 675 42.26 -0.08 27.38
C PRO A 675 42.47 -1.40 26.60
N LYS A 676 41.58 -1.73 25.67
CA LYS A 676 41.63 -2.93 24.82
C LYS A 676 42.01 -2.60 23.38
N ASP A 677 41.44 -1.54 22.82
CA ASP A 677 41.56 -1.15 21.40
C ASP A 677 41.69 0.39 21.26
N PRO A 678 42.83 1.00 21.65
CA PRO A 678 43.01 2.44 21.64
C PRO A 678 43.13 3.00 20.21
N LEU A 679 42.10 3.70 19.75
CA LEU A 679 42.00 4.25 18.39
C LEU A 679 42.17 5.78 18.37
N ASN A 680 43.27 6.25 17.77
CA ASN A 680 43.54 7.68 17.60
C ASN A 680 42.81 8.24 16.37
N CYS A 681 41.50 8.48 16.52
CA CYS A 681 40.63 9.02 15.48
C CYS A 681 40.57 10.56 15.48
N GLY A 682 40.49 11.17 14.30
CA GLY A 682 40.28 12.62 14.18
C GLY A 682 40.67 13.19 12.82
N TYR A 683 40.77 14.52 12.74
CA TYR A 683 41.28 15.20 11.54
C TYR A 683 42.81 15.07 11.44
N GLY A 684 43.30 14.73 10.25
CA GLY A 684 44.70 14.35 10.00
C GLY A 684 45.06 12.93 10.48
N LYS A 685 44.06 12.09 10.79
CA LYS A 685 44.23 10.69 11.25
C LYS A 685 43.15 9.77 10.68
N THR A 686 43.56 8.60 10.23
CA THR A 686 42.67 7.48 9.93
C THR A 686 42.84 6.44 11.03
N CYS A 687 41.74 5.91 11.57
CA CYS A 687 41.74 4.87 12.59
C CYS A 687 41.06 3.56 12.15
N GLY A 688 40.52 3.50 10.93
CA GLY A 688 39.85 2.33 10.37
C GLY A 688 38.44 2.09 10.92
N LEU A 689 37.76 3.14 11.40
CA LEU A 689 36.47 2.99 12.08
C LEU A 689 35.36 2.58 11.10
N ASN A 690 34.96 1.30 11.18
CA ASN A 690 34.01 0.63 10.29
C ASN A 690 32.96 -0.22 11.05
N ARG A 691 32.67 0.16 12.30
CA ARG A 691 31.79 -0.58 13.22
C ARG A 691 30.90 0.36 14.02
N GLN A 692 29.72 -0.13 14.40
CA GLN A 692 28.82 0.53 15.34
C GLN A 692 29.57 0.94 16.61
N ILE A 693 29.38 2.19 17.01
CA ILE A 693 29.94 2.76 18.25
C ILE A 693 28.90 3.65 18.93
N GLN A 694 28.89 3.63 20.26
CA GLN A 694 28.08 4.55 21.07
C GLN A 694 28.40 6.01 20.72
N GLY A 695 29.69 6.36 20.64
CA GLY A 695 30.13 7.75 20.51
C GLY A 695 29.55 8.61 21.62
N ILE A 696 29.01 9.79 21.28
CA ILE A 696 28.32 10.66 22.25
C ILE A 696 26.85 10.32 22.49
N CYS A 697 26.31 9.29 21.86
CA CYS A 697 24.94 8.85 22.14
C CYS A 697 24.82 8.30 23.59
N PRO A 698 23.63 8.38 24.21
CA PRO A 698 23.41 7.86 25.56
C PRO A 698 23.49 6.33 25.60
N ASP A 699 23.68 5.75 26.79
CA ASP A 699 23.81 4.30 26.94
C ASP A 699 22.57 3.56 26.37
N GLY A 700 22.79 2.50 25.59
CA GLY A 700 21.73 1.81 24.84
C GLY A 700 21.37 2.47 23.49
N TRP A 701 22.18 3.43 23.04
CA TRP A 701 22.06 4.12 21.76
C TRP A 701 23.44 4.33 21.12
N HIS A 702 23.48 4.40 19.80
CA HIS A 702 24.70 4.57 19.03
C HIS A 702 24.58 5.63 17.94
N LEU A 703 25.75 6.09 17.47
CA LEU A 703 25.87 6.91 16.26
C LEU A 703 25.61 5.99 15.06
N PRO A 704 24.62 6.29 14.18
CA PRO A 704 24.19 5.37 13.13
C PRO A 704 25.32 5.01 12.18
N VAL A 705 25.34 3.74 11.77
CA VAL A 705 26.26 3.25 10.74
C VAL A 705 25.72 3.55 9.32
N ARG A 706 26.59 3.49 8.32
CA ARG A 706 26.23 3.69 6.91
C ARG A 706 25.13 2.74 6.47
N ASP A 707 25.21 1.49 6.91
CA ASP A 707 24.23 0.46 6.57
C ASP A 707 22.84 0.79 7.12
N GLU A 708 22.70 1.30 8.35
CA GLU A 708 21.38 1.66 8.89
C GLU A 708 20.72 2.80 8.15
N TRP A 709 21.50 3.79 7.68
CA TRP A 709 21.00 4.81 6.77
C TRP A 709 20.68 4.25 5.39
N GLY A 710 21.50 3.34 4.85
CA GLY A 710 21.23 2.65 3.59
C GLY A 710 19.93 1.85 3.63
N TRP A 711 19.77 1.05 4.68
CA TRP A 711 18.57 0.31 5.02
C TRP A 711 17.37 1.23 5.20
N LEU A 712 17.47 2.30 5.99
CA LEU A 712 16.39 3.29 6.10
C LEU A 712 15.99 3.85 4.71
N SER A 713 16.95 4.13 3.83
CA SER A 713 16.69 4.59 2.45
C SER A 713 15.94 3.55 1.58
N VAL A 714 16.34 2.28 1.68
CA VAL A 714 15.76 1.16 0.93
C VAL A 714 14.39 0.77 1.46
N TYR A 715 14.24 0.72 2.78
CA TYR A 715 13.05 0.22 3.45
C TYR A 715 11.90 1.23 3.43
N LEU A 716 12.17 2.54 3.40
CA LEU A 716 11.15 3.59 3.14
C LEU A 716 10.65 3.61 1.66
N GLY A 717 10.72 2.47 0.96
CA GLY A 717 10.04 2.21 -0.30
C GLY A 717 10.75 2.72 -1.56
N ASN A 718 11.54 3.80 -1.48
CA ASN A 718 12.49 4.18 -2.52
C ASN A 718 13.50 5.20 -2.02
N ALA A 719 14.79 4.98 -2.28
CA ALA A 719 15.83 6.00 -2.09
C ALA A 719 15.45 7.33 -2.76
N GLY A 720 14.70 7.31 -3.87
CA GLY A 720 14.21 8.46 -4.62
C GLY A 720 13.24 9.42 -3.89
N VAL A 721 12.52 9.00 -2.85
CA VAL A 721 11.57 9.86 -2.09
C VAL A 721 11.79 9.87 -0.57
N ALA A 722 12.74 9.07 -0.07
CA ALA A 722 13.02 8.95 1.35
C ALA A 722 13.45 10.28 2.04
N GLY A 723 13.83 11.31 1.27
CA GLY A 723 14.08 12.64 1.80
C GLY A 723 12.78 13.32 2.25
N ASP A 724 11.79 13.44 1.36
CA ASP A 724 10.48 14.04 1.65
C ASP A 724 9.73 13.29 2.77
N THR A 725 9.87 11.96 2.80
CA THR A 725 9.31 11.09 3.83
C THR A 725 9.83 11.40 5.24
N LEU A 726 11.09 11.88 5.36
CA LEU A 726 11.78 12.13 6.63
C LEU A 726 11.86 13.62 7.01
N LYS A 727 11.73 14.54 6.05
CA LYS A 727 11.66 15.99 6.29
C LYS A 727 10.43 16.33 7.14
N ALA A 728 10.61 17.20 8.15
CA ALA A 728 9.52 17.77 8.93
C ALA A 728 8.50 18.53 8.07
N LEU A 729 7.26 18.64 8.58
CA LEU A 729 6.13 19.29 7.90
C LEU A 729 6.32 20.80 7.64
N THR A 730 7.27 21.44 8.33
CA THR A 730 7.63 22.86 8.17
C THR A 730 9.12 23.09 8.42
N GLY A 731 9.67 24.15 7.83
CA GLY A 731 11.03 24.66 8.06
C GLY A 731 11.96 24.66 6.85
N TRP A 732 11.65 23.96 5.75
CA TRP A 732 12.56 23.66 4.63
C TRP A 732 12.61 24.73 3.51
N ASP A 733 12.08 25.92 3.78
CA ASP A 733 12.16 27.05 2.86
C ASP A 733 13.43 27.86 3.14
N TYR A 734 14.29 27.95 2.12
CA TYR A 734 15.45 28.85 2.11
C TYR A 734 15.17 30.07 1.23
N ALA A 735 15.79 31.21 1.59
CA ALA A 735 15.49 32.52 1.02
C ALA A 735 15.50 32.53 -0.52
N GLY A 736 14.31 32.69 -1.13
CA GLY A 736 14.11 32.75 -2.58
C GLY A 736 13.86 31.41 -3.27
N THR A 737 13.70 30.30 -2.54
CA THR A 737 13.33 28.98 -3.09
C THR A 737 11.87 28.62 -2.76
N GLU A 738 11.31 27.71 -3.58
CA GLU A 738 9.98 27.11 -3.41
C GLU A 738 9.82 26.38 -2.07
N ASP A 739 8.58 26.19 -1.62
CA ASP A 739 8.28 25.63 -0.30
C ASP A 739 8.36 24.09 -0.36
N ASN A 740 9.45 23.58 0.21
CA ASN A 740 9.96 22.24 -0.02
C ASN A 740 9.98 21.37 1.24
N ASN A 741 9.00 21.60 2.11
CA ASN A 741 8.70 20.81 3.29
C ASN A 741 8.38 19.34 2.99
N GLY A 742 8.57 18.47 3.98
CA GLY A 742 8.28 17.03 3.87
C GLY A 742 6.89 16.65 4.36
N VAL A 743 6.64 15.35 4.35
CA VAL A 743 5.39 14.74 4.85
C VAL A 743 5.55 14.08 6.22
N ASP A 744 6.78 13.97 6.73
CA ASP A 744 7.16 13.37 8.02
C ASP A 744 6.36 12.10 8.38
N ALA A 745 6.25 11.18 7.41
CA ALA A 745 5.28 10.08 7.44
C ALA A 745 5.56 9.05 8.54
N TYR A 746 6.80 8.98 9.03
CA TYR A 746 7.25 8.07 10.09
C TYR A 746 7.69 8.81 11.36
N GLY A 747 7.36 10.11 11.49
CA GLY A 747 7.72 10.94 12.65
C GLY A 747 9.22 11.06 12.90
N PHE A 748 10.03 11.01 11.84
CA PHE A 748 11.47 11.25 11.98
C PHE A 748 11.74 12.71 12.31
N THR A 749 10.97 13.65 11.74
CA THR A 749 11.08 15.09 11.98
C THR A 749 12.51 15.61 11.72
N ALA A 750 13.02 15.44 10.50
CA ALA A 750 14.27 16.08 10.11
C ALA A 750 14.09 17.60 9.99
N LEU A 751 14.94 18.36 10.69
CA LEU A 751 14.97 19.82 10.68
C LEU A 751 16.13 20.32 9.81
N PRO A 752 15.96 21.36 8.97
CA PRO A 752 17.00 21.85 8.06
C PRO A 752 18.01 22.76 8.78
N THR A 753 18.78 22.17 9.70
CA THR A 753 19.69 22.90 10.58
C THR A 753 20.99 23.34 9.90
N GLY A 754 21.22 22.97 8.63
CA GLY A 754 22.47 23.21 7.91
C GLY A 754 23.69 22.61 8.62
N ARG A 755 24.86 23.22 8.43
CA ARG A 755 26.11 22.83 9.11
C ARG A 755 27.04 24.02 9.36
N ARG A 756 27.93 23.87 10.34
CA ARG A 756 29.04 24.80 10.61
C ARG A 756 30.25 24.42 9.75
N ILE A 757 30.79 25.37 9.00
CA ILE A 757 31.99 25.19 8.16
C ILE A 757 33.24 25.73 8.86
N SER A 758 33.11 26.84 9.58
CA SER A 758 34.17 27.44 10.42
C SER A 758 33.54 28.21 11.59
N GLU A 759 34.35 28.89 12.41
CA GLU A 759 33.87 29.70 13.54
C GLU A 759 32.83 30.77 13.14
N THR A 760 33.00 31.38 11.97
CA THR A 760 32.13 32.46 11.48
C THR A 760 31.23 32.04 10.32
N ASN A 761 31.42 30.86 9.73
CA ASN A 761 30.73 30.42 8.53
C ASN A 761 29.76 29.25 8.80
N TRP A 762 28.49 29.48 8.52
CA TRP A 762 27.39 28.52 8.59
C TRP A 762 26.77 28.37 7.21
N SER A 763 26.52 27.13 6.79
CA SER A 763 26.07 26.80 5.44
C SER A 763 24.71 26.10 5.48
N ASN A 764 23.84 26.48 4.55
CA ASN A 764 22.62 25.76 4.19
C ASN A 764 21.58 25.63 5.33
N ILE A 765 21.58 26.61 6.24
CA ILE A 765 20.52 26.79 7.25
C ILE A 765 19.18 27.01 6.52
N GLY A 766 18.17 26.20 6.82
CA GLY A 766 16.85 26.25 6.18
C GLY A 766 16.72 25.48 4.85
N SER A 767 17.82 25.00 4.25
CA SER A 767 17.77 24.18 3.02
C SER A 767 18.23 22.74 3.20
N ASN A 768 19.15 22.46 4.14
CA ASN A 768 19.76 21.14 4.29
C ASN A 768 19.82 20.73 5.77
N VAL A 769 19.95 19.42 6.02
CA VAL A 769 20.45 18.88 7.29
C VAL A 769 21.60 17.92 7.01
N TYR A 770 22.52 17.80 7.96
CA TYR A 770 23.64 16.88 7.88
C TYR A 770 23.73 16.10 9.19
N TYR A 771 23.74 14.76 9.08
CA TYR A 771 23.85 13.84 10.21
C TYR A 771 25.12 13.02 10.10
N TRP A 772 25.96 13.06 11.13
CA TRP A 772 27.16 12.24 11.16
C TRP A 772 26.83 10.75 11.13
N ILE A 773 27.63 10.01 10.36
CA ILE A 773 27.69 8.56 10.32
C ILE A 773 28.99 8.14 11.02
N SER A 774 29.01 6.94 11.62
CA SER A 774 30.16 6.50 12.42
C SER A 774 31.44 6.34 11.61
N GLU A 775 31.31 5.99 10.33
CA GLU A 775 32.39 5.64 9.44
C GLU A 775 33.17 6.85 8.90
N GLU A 776 34.50 6.71 8.85
CA GLU A 776 35.38 7.65 8.16
C GLU A 776 35.62 7.25 6.70
N GLU A 777 36.03 8.21 5.88
CA GLU A 777 36.49 7.95 4.51
C GLU A 777 38.02 7.92 4.45
N ASP A 778 38.67 8.96 4.98
CA ASP A 778 40.14 9.08 4.99
C ASP A 778 40.64 9.86 6.22
N ALA A 779 41.90 10.33 6.20
CA ALA A 779 42.48 11.07 7.31
C ALA A 779 41.78 12.41 7.62
N TYR A 780 41.03 12.98 6.68
CA TYR A 780 40.46 14.32 6.73
C TYR A 780 38.94 14.31 6.65
N GLU A 781 38.34 13.34 5.96
CA GLU A 781 36.89 13.25 5.69
C GLU A 781 36.22 12.08 6.39
N ALA A 782 34.94 12.27 6.74
CA ALA A 782 34.07 11.24 7.30
C ALA A 782 32.68 11.30 6.66
N GLN A 783 31.93 10.21 6.79
CA GLN A 783 30.65 10.03 6.11
C GLN A 783 29.50 10.70 6.89
N TYR A 784 28.49 11.15 6.15
CA TYR A 784 27.26 11.73 6.68
C TYR A 784 26.07 11.51 5.75
N SER A 785 24.88 11.51 6.34
CA SER A 785 23.62 11.61 5.60
C SER A 785 23.27 13.08 5.37
N ASN A 786 22.87 13.43 4.14
CA ASN A 786 22.31 14.73 3.80
C ASN A 786 20.88 14.62 3.27
N ILE A 787 19.94 15.23 3.97
CA ILE A 787 18.61 15.57 3.46
C ILE A 787 18.62 17.05 3.03
N ASN A 788 17.94 17.39 1.95
CA ASN A 788 17.91 18.75 1.38
C ASN A 788 16.51 19.10 0.87
N ASN A 789 16.27 20.38 0.61
CA ASN A 789 14.97 20.87 0.18
C ASN A 789 14.69 20.61 -1.32
N ILE A 790 15.69 20.75 -2.20
CA ILE A 790 15.52 20.60 -3.66
C ILE A 790 15.15 19.17 -4.08
N TYR A 791 15.76 18.16 -3.47
CA TYR A 791 15.60 16.77 -3.87
C TYR A 791 14.67 16.02 -2.92
N THR A 792 13.78 15.24 -3.52
CA THR A 792 12.88 14.30 -2.85
C THR A 792 13.64 13.19 -2.10
N LYS A 793 14.93 12.99 -2.41
CA LYS A 793 15.82 12.00 -1.78
C LYS A 793 16.87 12.60 -0.86
N PHE A 794 17.27 11.79 0.12
CA PHE A 794 18.51 12.01 0.87
C PHE A 794 19.69 11.27 0.22
N TYR A 795 20.90 11.67 0.57
CA TYR A 795 22.15 11.16 0.02
C TYR A 795 23.13 10.79 1.13
N LEU A 796 23.98 9.81 0.86
CA LEU A 796 25.16 9.52 1.68
C LEU A 796 26.39 10.12 1.00
N TYR A 797 27.13 10.95 1.73
CA TYR A 797 28.29 11.68 1.25
C TYR A 797 29.41 11.68 2.28
N GLN A 798 30.61 12.06 1.86
CA GLN A 798 31.75 12.36 2.72
C GLN A 798 32.03 13.87 2.79
N GLY A 799 32.87 14.27 3.74
CA GLY A 799 33.38 15.62 3.87
C GLY A 799 34.15 15.84 5.16
N SER A 800 34.83 16.98 5.26
CA SER A 800 35.75 17.29 6.37
C SER A 800 35.20 16.98 7.77
N LYS A 801 35.96 16.18 8.53
CA LYS A 801 35.77 15.86 9.95
C LYS A 801 35.67 17.09 10.87
N THR A 802 36.10 18.26 10.40
CA THR A 802 36.05 19.53 11.14
C THR A 802 34.69 20.25 11.07
N TYR A 803 33.78 19.85 10.18
CA TYR A 803 32.45 20.47 10.09
C TYR A 803 31.63 20.21 11.35
N GLY A 804 30.82 21.18 11.77
CA GLY A 804 29.82 20.97 12.82
C GLY A 804 28.53 20.46 12.20
N GLN A 805 28.15 19.21 12.45
CA GLN A 805 26.92 18.59 11.95
C GLN A 805 26.07 18.02 13.11
N SER A 806 24.80 17.76 12.86
CA SER A 806 23.90 17.21 13.87
C SER A 806 24.17 15.73 14.13
N VAL A 807 23.82 15.25 15.32
CA VAL A 807 23.84 13.82 15.68
C VAL A 807 22.41 13.39 15.99
N ARG A 808 22.02 12.22 15.48
CA ARG A 808 20.71 11.63 15.66
C ARG A 808 20.89 10.13 15.89
N CYS A 809 20.70 9.70 17.13
CA CYS A 809 21.09 8.36 17.56
C CYS A 809 20.03 7.32 17.18
N VAL A 810 20.51 6.08 17.00
CA VAL A 810 19.68 4.88 16.85
C VAL A 810 19.78 4.06 18.13
N LYS A 811 18.70 3.41 18.53
CA LYS A 811 18.69 2.55 19.72
C LYS A 811 19.35 1.21 19.42
N ASP A 812 20.11 0.69 20.38
CA ASP A 812 20.62 -0.69 20.33
C ASP A 812 19.47 -1.71 20.40
N GLU A 813 19.71 -2.92 19.87
CA GLU A 813 18.77 -4.06 19.87
C GLU A 813 18.73 -4.80 21.21
#